data_AF-A0A5M6I7X8-F1
#
_entry.id   AF-A0A5M6I7X8-F1
#
_cell.length_a   1.000
_cell.length_b   1.000
_cell.length_c   1.000
_cell.angle_alpha   90.00
_cell.angle_beta   90.00
_cell.angle_gamma   90.00
#
_symmetry.space_group_name_H-M   'P 1'
#
loop_
_entity.id
_entity.type
_entity.pdbx_description
1 polymer ?
#
loop_
_entity_poly.entity_id
_entity_poly.type
_entity_poly.pdbx_seq_one_letter_code
_entity_poly.pdbx_strand_id
1 'polypeptide(L)'
;MSATVHSMLATRSHFSLGESTLTTEAVLDEAKRVGATAIGLIDTMSISGMIDVSNRCTKESITPIIGCRLRLVDDITWRRVRGENKTKAPPEYWITWHVLSAAGLTALYRLLTKANDAEHFYETAKLLVSDVIGALSSVTMDDVAIVTSDVYSVVGHENAAEILRDMIDALSVENVYLQLTPIDLPYYDAMNMRALALAKELGAPTLVARPVLYPKDGADVQEVHQGILRRTQITDVWHWSNVERGLYALTDIELGRETARTIKRLRERYEGEVPVSTWTEGLRNTAHLVERVTYRWAKSPVSLPKLVEDEPKAVLAACKAGWSERFGRPVFGHRPDAEALERLYKPRLAYEFRVLRDLGFCGYFLLVQDLVRWAKDSGIRVGPGRGSVGGSLIAYLMGITDCDPIRFDLLFERFINPERSDLPDADLDFMSARRHEVIQYLADKYGTDRVAGISNYGQLKGASALRDVGRICGLSERDYACSKLVPKEHGQPIGLTEAADQVGEIAAFRDANADVWTVATSLEGVMRNLGRHAAGVVVAGCDLTERAVVERRSGEATVNWDKRIVEDQGLVKMDILGLETLDVVARALDYIRERHGKRINLMAIPLDDEAVLQAFAEGRTVGVFQFESGGMRRLLKSLGAEGITFEDCVAATALYRPGPMDSGMMDSYVNRKAGTEDVLYEHPKMADALNKTYGVMVYQEQVMQISRDLAGFSMAEADKLRKAMGKKDPKLMAEYRDKFVEGCDAQGTFDETHAGALFDKIAAFAGYGFNRSHSVEYTLISYQSMWLKVNYPIEFIAACLSLMKEDKLPALLGEAERLGIEVLPPNINQSSGKFEILTDTTLLIPFNRIKGISDNTTNAILEARAAGPFTSVEDLIERVERRKCNIKHRTLLEDVGAFADIVPGSLAARHPDRIARQKELMPGLVNAIVPIRREMTVDTDGRRQLGRLVKMYQDEGLGLVKPYLGRDARFMVITDAPTSGEERVGSFAHSESFTSIATALAEAGLARNDAYWTGLLKRPKTGSTIPHENIETFWPILAQEIAILKPPVILLLGNAVVRRFVPDIKGAVVDHAGKVVYDKKTDTNIIVGFNPGQIWFDPSKQEVLDTLFAQVSEIL
;
A
#
# COMPACT_ATOMS: atom_id res chain seq x y z
N MET A 1 -27.75 -23.41 42.17
CA MET A 1 -26.78 -24.06 41.24
C MET A 1 -25.41 -23.64 41.73
N SER A 2 -24.56 -24.59 42.12
CA SER A 2 -23.15 -24.33 42.47
C SER A 2 -22.46 -23.67 41.27
N ALA A 3 -21.56 -22.72 41.51
CA ALA A 3 -20.93 -21.86 40.50
C ALA A 3 -20.40 -22.65 39.29
N THR A 4 -21.18 -22.70 38.21
CA THR A 4 -20.77 -23.21 36.91
C THR A 4 -19.86 -22.17 36.26
N VAL A 5 -18.75 -22.61 35.69
CA VAL A 5 -17.85 -21.77 34.88
C VAL A 5 -18.66 -21.23 33.70
N HIS A 6 -18.92 -19.92 33.66
CA HIS A 6 -19.60 -19.29 32.53
C HIS A 6 -18.62 -19.18 31.35
N SER A 7 -18.99 -19.73 30.19
CA SER A 7 -18.11 -19.87 29.02
C SER A 7 -18.82 -19.50 27.71
N MET A 8 -18.14 -18.76 26.84
CA MET A 8 -18.59 -18.43 25.48
C MET A 8 -17.94 -19.35 24.44
N LEU A 9 -18.41 -20.61 24.34
CA LEU A 9 -17.71 -21.66 23.58
C LEU A 9 -17.87 -21.64 22.06
N ALA A 10 -18.80 -20.86 21.51
CA ALA A 10 -19.06 -20.79 20.06
C ALA A 10 -18.90 -19.36 19.52
N THR A 11 -17.88 -18.65 19.99
CA THR A 11 -17.63 -17.27 19.59
C THR A 11 -16.88 -17.23 18.26
N ARG A 12 -17.34 -16.40 17.32
CA ARG A 12 -16.62 -16.12 16.07
C ARG A 12 -16.11 -14.70 16.11
N SER A 13 -14.93 -14.48 15.55
CA SER A 13 -14.40 -13.15 15.32
C SER A 13 -14.64 -12.74 13.88
N HIS A 14 -14.28 -11.50 13.56
CA HIS A 14 -14.29 -10.96 12.22
C HIS A 14 -13.40 -11.72 11.21
N PHE A 15 -12.57 -12.68 11.65
CA PHE A 15 -11.87 -13.60 10.75
C PHE A 15 -12.81 -14.62 10.10
N SER A 16 -14.00 -14.83 10.66
CA SER A 16 -15.15 -15.45 9.98
C SER A 16 -15.84 -14.40 9.08
N LEU A 17 -15.21 -14.10 7.94
CA LEU A 17 -15.59 -12.98 7.06
C LEU A 17 -17.09 -12.97 6.72
N GLY A 18 -17.79 -11.91 7.14
CA GLY A 18 -19.22 -11.71 6.90
C GLY A 18 -20.13 -12.47 7.85
N GLU A 19 -19.62 -13.49 8.55
CA GLU A 19 -20.41 -14.16 9.60
C GLU A 19 -20.40 -13.35 10.90
N SER A 20 -19.29 -12.70 11.23
CA SER A 20 -19.12 -11.96 12.48
C SER A 20 -18.48 -10.59 12.28
N THR A 21 -18.87 -9.65 13.14
CA THR A 21 -18.31 -8.29 13.23
C THR A 21 -17.47 -8.08 14.50
N LEU A 22 -17.32 -9.12 15.34
CA LEU A 22 -16.53 -9.04 16.56
C LEU A 22 -15.04 -8.97 16.22
N THR A 23 -14.43 -7.80 16.40
CA THR A 23 -12.97 -7.73 16.43
C THR A 23 -12.42 -8.59 17.56
N THR A 24 -11.14 -8.97 17.49
CA THR A 24 -10.48 -9.73 18.58
C THR A 24 -10.54 -9.02 19.93
N GLU A 25 -10.66 -7.69 19.92
CA GLU A 25 -10.93 -6.86 21.10
C GLU A 25 -12.38 -6.97 21.56
N ALA A 26 -13.34 -6.80 20.65
CA ALA A 26 -14.77 -6.89 20.96
C ALA A 26 -15.18 -8.28 21.50
N VAL A 27 -14.48 -9.36 21.08
CA VAL A 27 -14.65 -10.70 21.66
C VAL A 27 -14.43 -10.69 23.18
N LEU A 28 -13.40 -9.98 23.65
CA LEU A 28 -13.08 -9.86 25.07
C LEU A 28 -14.04 -8.92 25.80
N ASP A 29 -14.42 -7.81 25.16
CA ASP A 29 -15.37 -6.87 25.75
C ASP A 29 -16.70 -7.54 26.02
N GLU A 30 -17.20 -8.35 25.08
CA GLU A 30 -18.40 -9.15 25.27
C GLU A 30 -18.25 -10.18 26.39
N ALA A 31 -17.10 -10.87 26.46
CA ALA A 31 -16.83 -11.83 27.54
C ALA A 31 -16.84 -11.17 28.93
N LYS A 32 -16.19 -10.00 29.07
CA LYS A 32 -16.21 -9.22 30.31
C LYS A 32 -17.63 -8.74 30.64
N ARG A 33 -18.38 -8.26 29.63
CA ARG A 33 -19.76 -7.78 29.80
C ARG A 33 -20.68 -8.84 30.39
N VAL A 34 -20.49 -10.10 30.02
CA VAL A 34 -21.34 -11.22 30.50
C VAL A 34 -20.74 -11.99 31.68
N GLY A 35 -19.53 -11.67 32.10
CA GLY A 35 -18.82 -12.36 33.18
C GLY A 35 -18.29 -13.74 32.78
N ALA A 36 -17.96 -13.94 31.50
CA ALA A 36 -17.39 -15.20 31.02
C ALA A 36 -15.94 -15.36 31.46
N THR A 37 -15.61 -16.57 31.89
CA THR A 37 -14.27 -16.96 32.37
C THR A 37 -13.50 -17.80 31.36
N ALA A 38 -14.17 -18.24 30.30
CA ALA A 38 -13.57 -18.92 29.15
C ALA A 38 -14.20 -18.47 27.82
N ILE A 39 -13.40 -18.39 26.77
CA ILE A 39 -13.80 -18.02 25.41
C ILE A 39 -13.36 -19.11 24.44
N GLY A 40 -14.33 -19.75 23.78
CA GLY A 40 -14.08 -20.57 22.60
C GLY A 40 -14.08 -19.71 21.35
N LEU A 41 -12.90 -19.49 20.77
CA LEU A 41 -12.75 -18.83 19.48
C LEU A 41 -12.84 -19.88 18.37
N ILE A 42 -14.00 -19.95 17.73
CA ILE A 42 -14.39 -20.98 16.75
C ILE A 42 -14.65 -20.33 15.40
N ASP A 43 -13.61 -19.71 14.84
CA ASP A 43 -13.73 -19.09 13.52
C ASP A 43 -14.01 -20.15 12.43
N THR A 44 -14.80 -19.77 11.44
CA THR A 44 -15.21 -20.65 10.34
C THR A 44 -14.05 -20.79 9.34
N MET A 45 -13.52 -22.01 9.19
CA MET A 45 -12.37 -22.34 8.32
C MET A 45 -11.13 -21.46 8.55
N SER A 46 -10.96 -20.89 9.74
CA SER A 46 -9.86 -19.98 10.07
C SER A 46 -9.47 -20.08 11.54
N ILE A 47 -8.22 -19.73 11.82
CA ILE A 47 -7.63 -19.61 13.16
C ILE A 47 -6.82 -18.31 13.31
N SER A 48 -6.91 -17.40 12.33
CA SER A 48 -6.03 -16.23 12.23
C SER A 48 -6.14 -15.27 13.41
N GLY A 49 -7.26 -15.26 14.14
CA GLY A 49 -7.46 -14.47 15.36
C GLY A 49 -6.90 -15.11 16.64
N MET A 50 -6.46 -16.37 16.61
CA MET A 50 -6.22 -17.15 17.83
C MET A 50 -5.17 -16.52 18.76
N ILE A 51 -4.09 -15.98 18.21
CA ILE A 51 -2.95 -15.49 19.00
C ILE A 51 -3.27 -14.15 19.64
N ASP A 52 -3.94 -13.24 18.90
CA ASP A 52 -4.34 -11.96 19.48
C ASP A 52 -5.34 -12.17 20.63
N VAL A 53 -6.36 -13.02 20.41
CA VAL A 53 -7.31 -13.37 21.47
C VAL A 53 -6.61 -14.06 22.65
N SER A 54 -5.71 -15.02 22.40
CA SER A 54 -4.98 -15.72 23.47
C SER A 54 -4.12 -14.79 24.33
N ASN A 55 -3.38 -13.88 23.68
CA ASN A 55 -2.54 -12.90 24.36
C ASN A 55 -3.38 -11.94 25.23
N ARG A 56 -4.52 -11.49 24.71
CA ARG A 56 -5.40 -10.60 25.47
C ARG A 56 -6.12 -11.34 26.60
N CYS A 57 -6.59 -12.56 26.38
CA CYS A 57 -7.20 -13.42 27.40
C CYS A 57 -6.24 -13.65 28.58
N THR A 58 -4.98 -13.92 28.29
CA THR A 58 -3.93 -14.13 29.31
C THR A 58 -3.76 -12.90 30.22
N LYS A 59 -3.84 -11.69 29.67
CA LYS A 59 -3.74 -10.44 30.46
C LYS A 59 -4.95 -10.23 31.39
N GLU A 60 -6.10 -10.77 31.01
CA GLU A 60 -7.38 -10.57 31.70
C GLU A 60 -7.80 -11.79 32.55
N SER A 61 -6.92 -12.79 32.68
CA SER A 61 -7.20 -14.06 33.39
C SER A 61 -8.44 -14.81 32.87
N ILE A 62 -8.74 -14.68 31.58
CA ILE A 62 -9.78 -15.46 30.88
C ILE A 62 -9.12 -16.65 30.18
N THR A 63 -9.75 -17.82 30.17
CA THR A 63 -9.20 -19.02 29.51
C THR A 63 -9.54 -19.02 28.01
N PRO A 64 -8.57 -18.93 27.09
CA PRO A 64 -8.83 -19.07 25.67
C PRO A 64 -8.91 -20.56 25.28
N ILE A 65 -9.91 -20.91 24.49
CA ILE A 65 -10.10 -22.22 23.88
C ILE A 65 -10.07 -22.00 22.37
N ILE A 66 -9.08 -22.60 21.72
CA ILE A 66 -8.91 -22.46 20.28
C ILE A 66 -9.71 -23.56 19.59
N GLY A 67 -10.43 -23.21 18.54
CA GLY A 67 -11.09 -24.18 17.70
C GLY A 67 -11.37 -23.63 16.31
N CYS A 68 -12.06 -24.43 15.52
CA CYS A 68 -12.46 -24.05 14.18
C CYS A 68 -13.75 -24.76 13.81
N ARG A 69 -14.65 -24.02 13.16
CA ARG A 69 -15.83 -24.60 12.52
C ARG A 69 -15.45 -25.06 11.11
N LEU A 70 -15.50 -26.38 10.89
CA LEU A 70 -15.01 -27.07 9.70
C LEU A 70 -16.15 -27.38 8.71
N ARG A 71 -15.97 -26.99 7.44
CA ARG A 71 -16.93 -27.20 6.36
C ARG A 71 -16.73 -28.57 5.76
N LEU A 72 -17.77 -29.40 5.81
CA LEU A 72 -17.80 -30.72 5.20
C LEU A 72 -18.76 -30.76 4.01
N VAL A 73 -18.40 -31.58 3.03
CA VAL A 73 -19.22 -31.91 1.86
C VAL A 73 -19.12 -33.40 1.56
N ASP A 74 -20.14 -33.94 0.89
CA ASP A 74 -20.11 -35.35 0.44
C ASP A 74 -19.24 -35.56 -0.80
N ASP A 75 -19.14 -34.55 -1.67
CA ASP A 75 -18.42 -34.61 -2.93
C ASP A 75 -17.55 -33.37 -3.12
N ILE A 76 -16.24 -33.55 -2.95
CA ILE A 76 -15.23 -32.50 -3.13
C ILE A 76 -14.97 -32.17 -4.61
N THR A 77 -15.35 -33.06 -5.54
CA THR A 77 -15.12 -32.90 -6.99
C THR A 77 -16.18 -32.07 -7.68
N TRP A 78 -17.32 -31.82 -7.00
CA TRP A 78 -18.41 -31.05 -7.56
C TRP A 78 -17.99 -29.62 -7.92
N ARG A 79 -18.29 -29.19 -9.15
CA ARG A 79 -18.04 -27.84 -9.67
C ARG A 79 -19.26 -27.38 -10.46
N ARG A 80 -19.64 -26.10 -10.33
CA ARG A 80 -20.79 -25.55 -11.06
C ARG A 80 -20.46 -25.43 -12.55
N VAL A 81 -21.25 -26.09 -13.40
CA VAL A 81 -21.12 -25.97 -14.86
C VAL A 81 -21.82 -24.70 -15.34
N ARG A 82 -21.09 -23.84 -16.07
CA ARG A 82 -21.62 -22.57 -16.56
C ARG A 82 -22.63 -22.82 -17.69
N GLY A 83 -23.88 -22.41 -17.49
CA GLY A 83 -24.96 -22.56 -18.48
C GLY A 83 -25.98 -23.66 -18.15
N GLU A 84 -25.72 -24.49 -17.14
CA GLU A 84 -26.70 -25.45 -16.64
C GLU A 84 -27.46 -24.88 -15.44
N ASN A 85 -28.79 -24.83 -15.54
CA ASN A 85 -29.65 -24.21 -14.53
C ASN A 85 -30.08 -25.17 -13.40
N LYS A 86 -29.59 -26.43 -13.36
CA LYS A 86 -30.25 -27.49 -12.54
C LYS A 86 -29.36 -28.56 -11.88
N THR A 87 -28.04 -28.42 -11.80
CA THR A 87 -27.25 -29.35 -10.97
C THR A 87 -27.34 -28.94 -9.50
N LYS A 88 -28.05 -29.73 -8.68
CA LYS A 88 -28.12 -29.53 -7.22
C LYS A 88 -26.72 -29.73 -6.63
N ALA A 89 -26.24 -28.75 -5.88
CA ALA A 89 -24.97 -28.86 -5.16
C ALA A 89 -25.07 -29.97 -4.08
N PRO A 90 -23.97 -30.68 -3.78
CA PRO A 90 -23.93 -31.60 -2.64
C PRO A 90 -24.24 -30.83 -1.35
N PRO A 91 -24.84 -31.49 -0.34
CA PRO A 91 -25.11 -30.84 0.93
C PRO A 91 -23.80 -30.38 1.58
N GLU A 92 -23.83 -29.18 2.17
CA GLU A 92 -22.74 -28.67 3.00
C GLU A 92 -23.18 -28.68 4.46
N TYR A 93 -22.32 -29.18 5.34
CA TYR A 93 -22.60 -29.28 6.78
C TYR A 93 -21.34 -29.06 7.60
N TRP A 94 -21.51 -28.88 8.91
CA TRP A 94 -20.45 -28.37 9.77
C TRP A 94 -20.29 -29.16 11.06
N ILE A 95 -19.03 -29.27 11.47
CA ILE A 95 -18.60 -29.70 12.80
C ILE A 95 -17.68 -28.64 13.40
N THR A 96 -17.49 -28.69 14.71
CA THR A 96 -16.55 -27.83 15.42
C THR A 96 -15.42 -28.66 16.00
N TRP A 97 -14.19 -28.32 15.64
CA TRP A 97 -12.96 -28.86 16.20
C TRP A 97 -12.48 -28.00 17.35
N HIS A 98 -12.35 -28.55 18.56
CA HIS A 98 -11.75 -27.89 19.71
C HIS A 98 -10.36 -28.45 19.99
N VAL A 99 -9.40 -27.56 20.18
CA VAL A 99 -8.01 -27.88 20.47
C VAL A 99 -7.83 -28.03 21.98
N LEU A 100 -7.46 -29.23 22.43
CA LEU A 100 -7.14 -29.50 23.83
C LEU A 100 -5.62 -29.44 24.09
N SER A 101 -4.79 -29.80 23.11
CA SER A 101 -3.32 -29.82 23.21
C SER A 101 -2.63 -29.18 21.98
N ALA A 102 -1.30 -29.05 22.04
CA ALA A 102 -0.51 -28.60 20.88
C ALA A 102 -0.59 -29.56 19.68
N ALA A 103 -0.70 -30.88 19.92
CA ALA A 103 -0.83 -31.86 18.84
C ALA A 103 -2.17 -31.70 18.10
N GLY A 104 -3.26 -31.44 18.84
CA GLY A 104 -4.57 -31.15 18.27
C GLY A 104 -4.58 -29.87 17.42
N LEU A 105 -3.74 -28.88 17.75
CA LEU A 105 -3.56 -27.67 16.95
C LEU A 105 -2.79 -27.95 15.66
N THR A 106 -1.72 -28.72 15.72
CA THR A 106 -0.95 -29.12 14.52
C THR A 106 -1.80 -29.96 13.56
N ALA A 107 -2.63 -30.87 14.07
CA ALA A 107 -3.58 -31.61 13.25
C ALA A 107 -4.58 -30.66 12.56
N LEU A 108 -5.08 -29.64 13.27
CA LEU A 108 -5.94 -28.61 12.70
C LEU A 108 -5.23 -27.77 11.63
N TYR A 109 -3.95 -27.42 11.81
CA TYR A 109 -3.16 -26.71 10.80
C TYR A 109 -3.09 -27.48 9.48
N ARG A 110 -2.80 -28.78 9.56
CA ARG A 110 -2.75 -29.68 8.40
C ARG A 110 -4.11 -29.81 7.72
N LEU A 111 -5.16 -29.96 8.51
CA LEU A 111 -6.53 -30.11 8.00
C LEU A 111 -7.00 -28.85 7.27
N LEU A 112 -6.77 -27.67 7.85
CA LEU A 112 -7.10 -26.39 7.20
C LEU A 112 -6.21 -26.11 5.99
N THR A 113 -4.95 -26.55 6.01
CA THR A 113 -4.07 -26.47 4.83
C THR A 113 -4.61 -27.32 3.69
N LYS A 114 -5.02 -28.57 3.98
CA LYS A 114 -5.66 -29.47 3.02
C LYS A 114 -6.92 -28.85 2.43
N ALA A 115 -7.77 -28.24 3.26
CA ALA A 115 -8.99 -27.55 2.80
C ALA A 115 -8.73 -26.41 1.79
N ASN A 116 -7.50 -25.90 1.72
CA ASN A 116 -7.07 -24.82 0.84
C ASN A 116 -6.18 -25.29 -0.34
N ASP A 117 -6.01 -26.60 -0.51
CA ASP A 117 -5.32 -27.13 -1.69
C ASP A 117 -6.20 -27.03 -2.97
N ALA A 118 -5.62 -27.37 -4.12
CA ALA A 118 -6.29 -27.22 -5.41
C ALA A 118 -7.48 -28.18 -5.61
N GLU A 119 -7.53 -29.29 -4.90
CA GLU A 119 -8.60 -30.28 -4.99
C GLU A 119 -9.79 -29.87 -4.12
N HIS A 120 -9.50 -29.41 -2.89
CA HIS A 120 -10.49 -29.10 -1.87
C HIS A 120 -11.09 -27.71 -2.01
N PHE A 121 -10.31 -26.74 -2.51
CA PHE A 121 -10.77 -25.38 -2.67
C PHE A 121 -11.50 -25.18 -4.00
N TYR A 122 -12.77 -24.76 -3.94
CA TYR A 122 -13.54 -24.30 -5.11
C TYR A 122 -13.91 -22.82 -4.98
N GLU A 123 -15.16 -22.51 -4.60
CA GLU A 123 -15.57 -21.15 -4.22
C GLU A 123 -15.23 -20.84 -2.76
N THR A 124 -15.12 -21.89 -1.94
CA THR A 124 -14.76 -21.83 -0.53
C THR A 124 -13.96 -23.07 -0.14
N ALA A 125 -13.24 -23.01 0.99
CA ALA A 125 -12.51 -24.15 1.56
C ALA A 125 -13.49 -25.21 2.10
N LYS A 126 -13.23 -26.48 1.77
CA LYS A 126 -14.10 -27.63 2.04
C LYS A 126 -13.28 -28.86 2.41
N LEU A 127 -13.89 -29.81 3.10
CA LEU A 127 -13.28 -31.09 3.49
C LEU A 127 -14.28 -32.23 3.28
N LEU A 128 -13.77 -33.44 3.13
CA LEU A 128 -14.54 -34.67 3.27
C LEU A 128 -14.55 -35.13 4.73
N VAL A 129 -15.52 -35.97 5.09
CA VAL A 129 -15.54 -36.65 6.40
C VAL A 129 -14.27 -37.47 6.58
N SER A 130 -13.81 -38.17 5.54
CA SER A 130 -12.59 -38.98 5.56
C SER A 130 -11.33 -38.18 5.90
N ASP A 131 -11.27 -36.89 5.55
CA ASP A 131 -10.16 -36.01 5.90
C ASP A 131 -10.11 -35.75 7.41
N VAL A 132 -11.28 -35.50 8.00
CA VAL A 132 -11.43 -35.31 9.44
C VAL A 132 -11.09 -36.60 10.18
N ILE A 133 -11.61 -37.74 9.73
CA ILE A 133 -11.30 -39.04 10.34
C ILE A 133 -9.81 -39.36 10.25
N GLY A 134 -9.17 -39.07 9.12
CA GLY A 134 -7.72 -39.20 8.96
C GLY A 134 -6.94 -38.32 9.94
N ALA A 135 -7.37 -37.08 10.15
CA ALA A 135 -6.77 -36.18 11.14
C ALA A 135 -7.00 -36.67 12.58
N LEU A 136 -8.21 -37.13 12.91
CA LEU A 136 -8.56 -37.69 14.23
C LEU A 136 -7.74 -38.95 14.55
N SER A 137 -7.47 -39.79 13.55
CA SER A 137 -6.64 -40.99 13.71
C SER A 137 -5.16 -40.67 14.02
N SER A 138 -4.74 -39.42 13.87
CA SER A 138 -3.37 -38.97 14.17
C SER A 138 -3.21 -38.31 15.54
N VAL A 139 -4.29 -38.23 16.32
CA VAL A 139 -4.35 -37.59 17.63
C VAL A 139 -4.99 -38.51 18.67
N THR A 140 -4.97 -38.10 19.93
CA THR A 140 -5.55 -38.84 21.06
C THR A 140 -6.74 -38.09 21.68
N MET A 141 -7.45 -38.74 22.60
CA MET A 141 -8.55 -38.13 23.37
C MET A 141 -8.13 -36.92 24.23
N ASP A 142 -6.83 -36.73 24.47
CA ASP A 142 -6.31 -35.57 25.22
C ASP A 142 -5.99 -34.37 24.31
N ASP A 143 -6.08 -34.55 22.99
CA ASP A 143 -5.64 -33.55 22.02
C ASP A 143 -6.79 -32.75 21.40
N VAL A 144 -7.96 -33.37 21.21
CA VAL A 144 -9.08 -32.81 20.43
C VAL A 144 -10.43 -33.19 21.02
N ALA A 145 -11.41 -32.30 20.94
CA ALA A 145 -12.82 -32.61 21.10
C ALA A 145 -13.64 -32.13 19.90
N ILE A 146 -14.59 -32.95 19.45
CA ILE A 146 -15.52 -32.61 18.38
C ILE A 146 -16.86 -32.21 18.98
N VAL A 147 -17.43 -31.12 18.51
CA VAL A 147 -18.77 -30.67 18.88
C VAL A 147 -19.59 -30.52 17.60
N THR A 148 -20.79 -31.07 17.54
CA THR A 148 -21.67 -30.85 16.39
C THR A 148 -22.00 -29.36 16.29
N SER A 149 -21.82 -28.73 15.13
CA SER A 149 -21.91 -27.26 15.01
C SER A 149 -23.34 -26.73 15.26
N ASP A 150 -23.48 -25.40 15.23
CA ASP A 150 -24.75 -24.64 15.24
C ASP A 150 -25.55 -24.70 13.91
N VAL A 151 -25.48 -23.66 13.07
CA VAL A 151 -26.21 -23.60 11.80
C VAL A 151 -25.55 -24.54 10.78
N TYR A 152 -26.36 -25.23 9.97
CA TYR A 152 -25.92 -26.30 9.08
C TYR A 152 -25.12 -27.42 9.78
N SER A 153 -25.48 -27.75 11.02
CA SER A 153 -24.84 -28.83 11.79
C SER A 153 -24.87 -30.18 11.05
N VAL A 154 -23.84 -31.01 11.26
CA VAL A 154 -23.81 -32.41 10.81
C VAL A 154 -25.05 -33.22 11.26
N VAL A 155 -25.69 -32.85 12.37
CA VAL A 155 -26.95 -33.43 12.85
C VAL A 155 -28.10 -33.29 11.84
N GLY A 156 -28.02 -32.30 10.96
CA GLY A 156 -28.97 -32.09 9.87
C GLY A 156 -28.78 -33.06 8.70
N HIS A 157 -27.60 -33.70 8.59
CA HIS A 157 -27.23 -34.60 7.51
C HIS A 157 -28.04 -35.89 7.52
N GLU A 158 -28.27 -36.49 6.34
CA GLU A 158 -29.01 -37.76 6.24
C GLU A 158 -28.25 -38.93 6.89
N ASN A 159 -26.92 -38.94 6.75
CA ASN A 159 -26.04 -39.96 7.32
C ASN A 159 -25.37 -39.53 8.64
N ALA A 160 -26.01 -38.63 9.41
CA ALA A 160 -25.42 -38.06 10.62
C ALA A 160 -24.96 -39.12 11.64
N ALA A 161 -25.74 -40.18 11.86
CA ALA A 161 -25.42 -41.24 12.81
C ALA A 161 -24.15 -42.01 12.42
N GLU A 162 -23.96 -42.30 11.12
CA GLU A 162 -22.79 -43.00 10.60
C GLU A 162 -21.55 -42.11 10.70
N ILE A 163 -21.63 -40.86 10.23
CA ILE A 163 -20.53 -39.89 10.30
C ILE A 163 -20.05 -39.70 11.74
N LEU A 164 -20.97 -39.56 12.70
CA LEU A 164 -20.62 -39.40 14.11
C LEU A 164 -20.05 -40.67 14.72
N ARG A 165 -20.53 -41.85 14.30
CA ARG A 165 -19.97 -43.14 14.74
C ARG A 165 -18.53 -43.30 14.27
N ASP A 166 -18.23 -42.95 13.02
CA ASP A 166 -16.85 -42.96 12.51
C ASP A 166 -15.94 -42.02 13.31
N MET A 167 -16.43 -40.84 13.69
CA MET A 167 -15.67 -39.90 14.54
C MET A 167 -15.45 -40.44 15.96
N ILE A 168 -16.45 -41.13 16.52
CA ILE A 168 -16.37 -41.79 17.82
C ILE A 168 -15.34 -42.91 17.78
N ASP A 169 -15.37 -43.75 16.74
CA ASP A 169 -14.45 -44.87 16.54
C ASP A 169 -13.01 -44.39 16.34
N ALA A 170 -12.81 -43.24 15.69
CA ALA A 170 -11.50 -42.64 15.49
C ALA A 170 -10.92 -41.92 16.72
N LEU A 171 -11.75 -41.56 17.71
CA LEU A 171 -11.33 -40.75 18.86
C LEU A 171 -11.79 -41.38 20.19
N SER A 172 -13.03 -41.12 20.57
CA SER A 172 -13.74 -41.71 21.72
C SER A 172 -15.14 -41.08 21.81
N VAL A 173 -16.10 -41.83 22.35
CA VAL A 173 -17.46 -41.32 22.61
C VAL A 173 -17.46 -40.13 23.57
N GLU A 174 -16.53 -40.08 24.52
CA GLU A 174 -16.41 -39.00 25.51
C GLU A 174 -15.91 -37.67 24.91
N ASN A 175 -15.47 -37.69 23.65
CA ASN A 175 -14.89 -36.54 22.97
C ASN A 175 -15.77 -35.98 21.84
N VAL A 176 -16.91 -36.63 21.54
CA VAL A 176 -17.83 -36.21 20.49
C VAL A 176 -19.12 -35.72 21.13
N TYR A 177 -19.32 -34.41 21.18
CA TYR A 177 -20.44 -33.77 21.84
C TYR A 177 -21.55 -33.38 20.87
N LEU A 178 -22.79 -33.67 21.23
CA LEU A 178 -23.99 -33.21 20.51
C LEU A 178 -24.40 -31.84 21.07
N GLN A 179 -24.22 -30.79 20.27
CA GLN A 179 -24.56 -29.42 20.65
C GLN A 179 -26.06 -29.20 20.69
N LEU A 180 -26.53 -28.66 21.80
CA LEU A 180 -27.88 -28.15 21.99
C LEU A 180 -27.82 -26.62 21.97
N THR A 181 -28.56 -26.00 21.06
CA THR A 181 -28.50 -24.55 20.80
C THR A 181 -29.83 -23.90 21.21
N PRO A 182 -29.89 -23.21 22.37
CA PRO A 182 -31.13 -22.63 22.88
C PRO A 182 -31.47 -21.30 22.17
N ILE A 183 -31.90 -21.38 20.91
CA ILE A 183 -32.37 -20.25 20.10
C ILE A 183 -33.82 -20.50 19.69
N ASP A 184 -34.66 -19.47 19.77
CA ASP A 184 -36.08 -19.54 19.45
C ASP A 184 -36.36 -19.48 17.94
N LEU A 185 -35.91 -20.51 17.22
CA LEU A 185 -36.25 -20.72 15.82
C LEU A 185 -36.63 -22.18 15.53
N PRO A 186 -37.61 -22.42 14.64
CA PRO A 186 -37.99 -23.77 14.23
C PRO A 186 -36.82 -24.63 13.71
N TYR A 187 -35.84 -24.00 13.05
CA TYR A 187 -34.62 -24.69 12.60
C TYR A 187 -33.85 -25.29 13.78
N TYR A 188 -33.53 -24.48 14.81
CA TYR A 188 -32.78 -24.94 15.97
C TYR A 188 -33.58 -25.93 16.80
N ASP A 189 -34.91 -25.76 16.91
CA ASP A 189 -35.77 -26.73 17.59
C ASP A 189 -35.69 -28.12 16.93
N ALA A 190 -35.76 -28.17 15.60
CA ALA A 190 -35.61 -29.42 14.85
C ALA A 190 -34.22 -30.04 15.00
N MET A 191 -33.16 -29.22 14.95
CA MET A 191 -31.78 -29.69 15.15
C MET A 191 -31.55 -30.20 16.57
N ASN A 192 -32.06 -29.51 17.59
CA ASN A 192 -31.97 -29.93 18.99
C ASN A 192 -32.66 -31.28 19.21
N MET A 193 -33.84 -31.50 18.64
CA MET A 193 -34.54 -32.79 18.74
C MET A 193 -33.75 -33.92 18.09
N ARG A 194 -33.16 -33.68 16.92
CA ARG A 194 -32.28 -34.66 16.25
C ARG A 194 -31.01 -34.93 17.07
N ALA A 195 -30.39 -33.89 17.63
CA ALA A 195 -29.21 -34.01 18.48
C ALA A 195 -29.50 -34.84 19.74
N LEU A 196 -30.65 -34.65 20.38
CA LEU A 196 -31.08 -35.45 21.54
C LEU A 196 -31.30 -36.93 21.16
N ALA A 197 -31.89 -37.20 20.00
CA ALA A 197 -32.09 -38.57 19.51
C ALA A 197 -30.74 -39.25 19.22
N LEU A 198 -29.82 -38.57 18.54
CA LEU A 198 -28.48 -39.09 18.23
C LEU A 198 -27.63 -39.27 19.49
N ALA A 199 -27.69 -38.34 20.46
CA ALA A 199 -26.99 -38.48 21.74
C ALA A 199 -27.43 -39.77 22.47
N LYS A 200 -28.74 -40.06 22.46
CA LYS A 200 -29.28 -41.29 23.03
C LYS A 200 -28.86 -42.54 22.24
N GLU A 201 -28.88 -42.48 20.91
CA GLU A 201 -28.49 -43.61 20.04
C GLU A 201 -27.01 -43.97 20.19
N LEU A 202 -26.13 -42.97 20.20
CA LEU A 202 -24.68 -43.14 20.16
C LEU A 202 -24.06 -43.20 21.56
N GLY A 203 -24.81 -42.91 22.62
CA GLY A 203 -24.29 -42.79 23.99
C GLY A 203 -23.35 -41.59 24.17
N ALA A 204 -23.42 -40.62 23.27
CA ALA A 204 -22.52 -39.48 23.21
C ALA A 204 -23.01 -38.32 24.11
N PRO A 205 -22.10 -37.59 24.78
CA PRO A 205 -22.45 -36.48 25.66
C PRO A 205 -23.07 -35.32 24.89
N THR A 206 -23.89 -34.52 25.56
CA THR A 206 -24.41 -33.25 25.00
C THR A 206 -23.60 -32.06 25.49
N LEU A 207 -23.70 -30.93 24.80
CA LEU A 207 -23.08 -29.67 25.20
C LEU A 207 -24.01 -28.50 24.85
N VAL A 208 -24.25 -27.57 25.77
CA VAL A 208 -25.08 -26.39 25.49
C VAL A 208 -24.18 -25.22 25.05
N ALA A 209 -24.33 -24.76 23.82
CA ALA A 209 -23.58 -23.62 23.30
C ALA A 209 -24.43 -22.79 22.34
N ARG A 210 -24.07 -21.51 22.22
CA ARG A 210 -24.76 -20.55 21.37
C ARG A 210 -23.74 -19.68 20.64
N PRO A 211 -23.92 -19.46 19.33
CA PRO A 211 -23.01 -18.61 18.59
C PRO A 211 -23.07 -17.15 19.05
N VAL A 212 -21.89 -16.53 19.13
CA VAL A 212 -21.70 -15.11 19.42
C VAL A 212 -20.95 -14.49 18.25
N LEU A 213 -21.64 -13.64 17.48
CA LEU A 213 -21.17 -13.14 16.18
C LEU A 213 -21.03 -11.63 16.13
N TYR A 214 -21.75 -10.89 16.96
CA TYR A 214 -21.73 -9.44 17.00
C TYR A 214 -22.03 -8.95 18.43
N PRO A 215 -21.64 -7.71 18.79
CA PRO A 215 -22.02 -7.11 20.07
C PRO A 215 -23.55 -7.04 20.23
N LYS A 216 -24.04 -6.84 21.45
CA LYS A 216 -25.48 -6.62 21.65
C LYS A 216 -25.98 -5.47 20.75
N ASP A 217 -27.11 -5.68 20.09
CA ASP A 217 -27.72 -4.76 19.10
C ASP A 217 -26.91 -4.58 17.78
N GLY A 218 -25.86 -5.37 17.56
CA GLY A 218 -25.01 -5.30 16.36
C GLY A 218 -25.50 -6.09 15.13
N ALA A 219 -26.75 -6.56 15.14
CA ALA A 219 -27.24 -7.47 14.09
C ALA A 219 -27.39 -6.79 12.72
N ASP A 220 -27.77 -5.51 12.68
CA ASP A 220 -27.88 -4.73 11.44
C ASP A 220 -26.49 -4.41 10.86
N VAL A 221 -25.52 -4.16 11.75
CA VAL A 221 -24.12 -3.95 11.39
C VAL A 221 -23.54 -5.18 10.68
N GLN A 222 -23.85 -6.39 11.18
CA GLN A 222 -23.46 -7.65 10.54
C GLN A 222 -24.11 -7.83 9.17
N GLU A 223 -25.39 -7.50 9.02
CA GLU A 223 -26.10 -7.59 7.74
C GLU A 223 -25.52 -6.66 6.67
N VAL A 224 -25.20 -5.42 7.06
CA VAL A 224 -24.51 -4.47 6.17
C VAL A 224 -23.13 -5.00 5.76
N HIS A 225 -22.38 -5.57 6.70
CA HIS A 225 -21.08 -6.17 6.42
C HIS A 225 -21.18 -7.33 5.40
N GLN A 226 -22.21 -8.18 5.52
CA GLN A 226 -22.49 -9.20 4.51
C GLN A 226 -22.80 -8.61 3.14
N GLY A 227 -23.59 -7.55 3.08
CA GLY A 227 -23.87 -6.79 1.86
C GLY A 227 -22.59 -6.26 1.19
N ILE A 228 -21.65 -5.74 1.98
CA ILE A 228 -20.33 -5.27 1.50
C ILE A 228 -19.55 -6.41 0.84
N LEU A 229 -19.44 -7.57 1.50
CA LEU A 229 -18.65 -8.69 1.02
C LEU A 229 -19.27 -9.36 -0.21
N ARG A 230 -20.59 -9.48 -0.25
CA ARG A 230 -21.35 -10.05 -1.38
C ARG A 230 -21.53 -9.06 -2.53
N ARG A 231 -21.29 -7.77 -2.29
CA ARG A 231 -21.53 -6.66 -3.23
C ARG A 231 -23.00 -6.55 -3.62
N THR A 232 -23.89 -6.71 -2.64
CA THR A 232 -25.35 -6.64 -2.80
C THR A 232 -25.89 -5.54 -1.90
N GLN A 233 -26.67 -4.61 -2.46
CA GLN A 233 -27.31 -3.55 -1.67
C GLN A 233 -28.35 -4.16 -0.71
N ILE A 234 -28.56 -3.52 0.43
CA ILE A 234 -29.55 -3.99 1.43
C ILE A 234 -30.98 -3.83 0.91
N THR A 235 -31.19 -2.86 0.02
CA THR A 235 -32.46 -2.62 -0.66
C THR A 235 -32.76 -3.60 -1.80
N ASP A 236 -31.81 -4.48 -2.15
CA ASP A 236 -32.03 -5.50 -3.16
C ASP A 236 -33.02 -6.56 -2.63
N VAL A 237 -34.01 -6.92 -3.44
CA VAL A 237 -35.03 -7.93 -3.07
C VAL A 237 -34.43 -9.32 -2.83
N TRP A 238 -33.22 -9.57 -3.35
CA TRP A 238 -32.48 -10.82 -3.13
C TRP A 238 -31.40 -10.70 -2.05
N HIS A 239 -31.38 -9.59 -1.29
CA HIS A 239 -30.53 -9.46 -0.12
C HIS A 239 -30.90 -10.54 0.90
N TRP A 240 -29.92 -11.30 1.35
CA TRP A 240 -30.14 -12.34 2.34
C TRP A 240 -30.05 -11.73 3.75
N SER A 241 -31.21 -11.58 4.38
CA SER A 241 -31.33 -11.14 5.77
C SER A 241 -31.38 -12.32 6.75
N ASN A 242 -30.72 -12.18 7.90
CA ASN A 242 -30.79 -13.16 8.97
C ASN A 242 -32.01 -12.90 9.86
N VAL A 243 -32.90 -13.90 9.97
CA VAL A 243 -34.11 -13.80 10.82
C VAL A 243 -33.75 -13.76 12.30
N GLU A 244 -32.71 -14.47 12.72
CA GLU A 244 -32.20 -14.43 14.09
C GLU A 244 -31.35 -13.17 14.30
N ARG A 245 -31.81 -12.28 15.16
CA ARG A 245 -31.09 -11.04 15.51
C ARG A 245 -30.38 -11.12 16.86
N GLY A 246 -30.53 -12.21 17.60
CA GLY A 246 -30.03 -12.33 18.97
C GLY A 246 -28.60 -12.84 19.14
N LEU A 247 -27.79 -13.08 18.10
CA LEU A 247 -26.49 -13.80 18.17
C LEU A 247 -25.33 -13.03 18.85
N TYR A 248 -25.57 -12.54 20.06
CA TYR A 248 -24.63 -11.86 20.95
C TYR A 248 -24.44 -12.66 22.26
N ALA A 249 -23.47 -12.27 23.10
CA ALA A 249 -23.16 -12.97 24.35
C ALA A 249 -24.29 -12.82 25.39
N LEU A 250 -24.60 -13.91 26.10
CA LEU A 250 -25.57 -13.92 27.21
C LEU A 250 -24.85 -14.20 28.53
N THR A 251 -25.33 -13.63 29.63
CA THR A 251 -24.90 -14.03 30.98
C THR A 251 -25.32 -15.48 31.27
N ASP A 252 -24.69 -16.11 32.26
CA ASP A 252 -25.05 -17.47 32.70
C ASP A 252 -26.54 -17.60 33.06
N ILE A 253 -27.09 -16.57 33.73
CA ILE A 253 -28.50 -16.52 34.11
C ILE A 253 -29.42 -16.42 32.88
N GLU A 254 -29.06 -15.59 31.90
CA GLU A 254 -29.83 -15.46 30.66
C GLU A 254 -29.79 -16.75 29.84
N LEU A 255 -28.60 -17.36 29.69
CA LEU A 255 -28.46 -18.63 28.99
C LEU A 255 -29.28 -19.75 29.65
N GLY A 256 -29.26 -19.82 30.99
CA GLY A 256 -30.10 -20.76 31.74
C GLY A 256 -31.60 -20.53 31.53
N ARG A 257 -32.04 -19.27 31.46
CA ARG A 257 -33.44 -18.91 31.16
C ARG A 257 -33.83 -19.29 29.73
N GLU A 258 -33.01 -18.97 28.74
CA GLU A 258 -33.28 -19.34 27.33
C GLU A 258 -33.29 -20.86 27.13
N THR A 259 -32.43 -21.58 27.84
CA THR A 259 -32.43 -23.04 27.88
C THR A 259 -33.73 -23.58 28.44
N ALA A 260 -34.18 -23.08 29.59
CA ALA A 260 -35.44 -23.49 30.20
C ALA A 260 -36.66 -23.19 29.31
N ARG A 261 -36.68 -22.03 28.65
CA ARG A 261 -37.72 -21.67 27.67
C ARG A 261 -37.71 -22.61 26.46
N THR A 262 -36.53 -22.91 25.93
CA THR A 262 -36.37 -23.84 24.81
C THR A 262 -36.89 -25.23 25.16
N ILE A 263 -36.53 -25.77 26.33
CA ILE A 263 -37.04 -27.07 26.79
C ILE A 263 -38.57 -27.06 26.88
N LYS A 264 -39.16 -26.01 27.46
CA LYS A 264 -40.62 -25.86 27.54
C LYS A 264 -41.25 -25.86 26.15
N ARG A 265 -40.72 -25.04 25.25
CA ARG A 265 -41.20 -24.92 23.86
C ARG A 265 -41.10 -26.26 23.10
N LEU A 266 -40.01 -26.99 23.26
CA LEU A 266 -39.83 -28.30 22.62
C LEU A 266 -40.85 -29.32 23.12
N ARG A 267 -41.15 -29.36 24.43
CA ARG A 267 -42.18 -30.24 25.00
C ARG A 267 -43.59 -29.92 24.52
N GLU A 268 -43.88 -28.63 24.30
CA GLU A 268 -45.17 -28.18 23.77
C GLU A 268 -45.30 -28.50 22.28
N ARG A 269 -44.20 -28.44 21.52
CA ARG A 269 -44.21 -28.66 20.05
C ARG A 269 -44.08 -30.12 19.64
N TYR A 270 -43.30 -30.91 20.37
CA TYR A 270 -43.02 -32.31 20.05
C TYR A 270 -43.61 -33.18 21.15
N GLU A 271 -44.53 -34.09 20.79
CA GLU A 271 -45.23 -35.02 21.70
C GLU A 271 -44.31 -36.07 22.36
N GLY A 272 -42.99 -35.87 22.34
CA GLY A 272 -41.97 -36.79 22.85
C GLY A 272 -41.31 -36.35 24.15
N GLU A 273 -40.55 -37.25 24.76
CA GLU A 273 -39.77 -36.95 25.96
C GLU A 273 -38.59 -36.02 25.61
N VAL A 274 -38.64 -34.77 26.10
CA VAL A 274 -37.49 -33.85 26.12
C VAL A 274 -36.81 -33.96 27.49
N PRO A 275 -35.67 -34.68 27.60
CA PRO A 275 -35.01 -34.95 28.88
C PRO A 275 -34.29 -33.70 29.42
N VAL A 276 -34.82 -33.12 30.49
CA VAL A 276 -34.21 -31.96 31.18
C VAL A 276 -32.80 -32.29 31.71
N SER A 277 -32.59 -33.54 32.12
CA SER A 277 -31.29 -34.03 32.60
C SER A 277 -30.20 -33.85 31.54
N THR A 278 -30.47 -34.21 30.28
CA THR A 278 -29.52 -34.10 29.17
C THR A 278 -29.14 -32.64 28.85
N TRP A 279 -30.08 -31.69 28.97
CA TRP A 279 -29.76 -30.27 28.83
C TRP A 279 -28.95 -29.72 30.00
N THR A 280 -29.29 -30.16 31.22
CA THR A 280 -28.57 -29.75 32.44
C THR A 280 -27.15 -30.31 32.46
N GLU A 281 -26.98 -31.54 32.00
CA GLU A 281 -25.66 -32.16 31.78
C GLU A 281 -24.89 -31.43 30.68
N GLY A 282 -25.55 -31.07 29.57
CA GLY A 282 -24.94 -30.27 28.52
C GLY A 282 -24.41 -28.91 29.00
N LEU A 283 -25.07 -28.27 29.97
CA LEU A 283 -24.58 -27.04 30.62
C LEU A 283 -23.38 -27.30 31.56
N ARG A 284 -23.20 -28.52 32.09
CA ARG A 284 -22.03 -28.89 32.91
C ARG A 284 -20.85 -29.32 32.03
N ASN A 285 -21.15 -29.97 30.92
CA ASN A 285 -20.15 -30.45 29.96
C ASN A 285 -19.37 -29.30 29.30
N THR A 286 -19.93 -28.08 29.27
CA THR A 286 -19.17 -26.88 28.87
C THR A 286 -17.98 -26.63 29.78
N ALA A 287 -18.17 -26.66 31.11
CA ALA A 287 -17.11 -26.51 32.10
C ALA A 287 -16.12 -27.67 32.02
N HIS A 288 -16.62 -28.90 31.85
CA HIS A 288 -15.76 -30.07 31.69
C HIS A 288 -14.85 -29.98 30.46
N LEU A 289 -15.38 -29.50 29.32
CA LEU A 289 -14.57 -29.26 28.12
C LEU A 289 -13.48 -28.20 28.39
N VAL A 290 -13.82 -27.10 29.08
CA VAL A 290 -12.87 -26.04 29.46
C VAL A 290 -11.73 -26.59 30.32
N GLU A 291 -12.05 -27.43 31.31
CA GLU A 291 -11.08 -28.04 32.23
C GLU A 291 -10.07 -28.95 31.52
N ARG A 292 -10.47 -29.58 30.40
CA ARG A 292 -9.60 -30.46 29.58
C ARG A 292 -8.62 -29.71 28.69
N VAL A 293 -8.74 -28.39 28.53
CA VAL A 293 -7.87 -27.61 27.64
C VAL A 293 -6.51 -27.37 28.30
N THR A 294 -5.49 -28.08 27.83
CA THR A 294 -4.10 -27.97 28.30
C THR A 294 -3.25 -27.03 27.43
N TYR A 295 -3.65 -26.80 26.18
CA TYR A 295 -2.93 -25.93 25.26
C TYR A 295 -2.82 -24.51 25.82
N ARG A 296 -1.60 -23.95 25.79
CA ARG A 296 -1.32 -22.55 26.11
C ARG A 296 -0.43 -21.98 25.04
N TRP A 297 -0.81 -20.82 24.52
CA TRP A 297 -0.03 -20.11 23.52
C TRP A 297 1.30 -19.63 24.12
N ALA A 298 2.39 -19.91 23.41
CA ALA A 298 3.72 -19.38 23.67
C ALA A 298 4.45 -19.22 22.33
N LYS A 299 5.45 -18.34 22.28
CA LYS A 299 6.26 -18.15 21.09
C LYS A 299 7.01 -19.43 20.75
N SER A 300 7.05 -19.78 19.47
CA SER A 300 7.80 -20.93 18.98
C SER A 300 9.29 -20.57 18.84
N PRO A 301 10.21 -21.55 19.02
CA PRO A 301 11.61 -21.33 18.71
C PRO A 301 11.81 -21.08 17.21
N VAL A 302 12.86 -20.34 16.86
CA VAL A 302 13.21 -20.04 15.47
C VAL A 302 13.47 -21.33 14.69
N SER A 303 12.88 -21.42 13.49
CA SER A 303 13.05 -22.51 12.54
C SER A 303 13.72 -21.98 11.26
N LEU A 304 15.04 -22.10 11.21
CA LEU A 304 15.87 -21.73 10.05
C LEU A 304 16.29 -22.96 9.25
N PRO A 305 16.37 -22.89 7.91
CA PRO A 305 17.03 -23.92 7.11
C PRO A 305 18.49 -24.07 7.53
N LYS A 306 18.94 -25.31 7.74
CA LYS A 306 20.35 -25.60 8.02
C LYS A 306 21.10 -25.79 6.71
N LEU A 307 21.89 -24.80 6.29
CA LEU A 307 22.65 -24.85 5.03
C LEU A 307 23.94 -25.67 5.14
N VAL A 308 24.59 -25.64 6.30
CA VAL A 308 25.87 -26.30 6.57
C VAL A 308 25.91 -26.77 8.03
N GLU A 309 26.78 -27.74 8.33
CA GLU A 309 26.95 -28.24 9.70
C GLU A 309 27.61 -27.22 10.64
N ASP A 310 28.62 -26.49 10.18
CA ASP A 310 29.36 -25.48 10.95
C ASP A 310 29.15 -24.09 10.31
N GLU A 311 28.03 -23.45 10.67
CA GLU A 311 27.63 -22.15 10.14
C GLU A 311 28.64 -21.02 10.49
N PRO A 312 29.16 -20.90 11.74
CA PRO A 312 30.16 -19.88 12.05
C PRO A 312 31.42 -19.98 11.19
N LYS A 313 31.89 -21.20 10.90
CA LYS A 313 33.05 -21.41 10.03
C LYS A 313 32.75 -21.00 8.58
N ALA A 314 31.55 -21.28 8.07
CA ALA A 314 31.15 -20.87 6.73
C ALA A 314 31.05 -19.35 6.60
N VAL A 315 30.49 -18.65 7.61
CA VAL A 315 30.47 -17.18 7.66
C VAL A 315 31.89 -16.60 7.63
N LEU A 316 32.81 -17.14 8.44
CA LEU A 316 34.22 -16.71 8.42
C LEU A 316 34.88 -16.91 7.05
N ALA A 317 34.64 -18.04 6.40
CA ALA A 317 35.17 -18.32 5.07
C ALA A 317 34.65 -17.31 4.05
N ALA A 318 33.35 -17.00 4.09
CA ALA A 318 32.74 -15.98 3.24
C ALA A 318 33.32 -14.58 3.49
N CYS A 319 33.49 -14.18 4.76
CA CYS A 319 34.10 -12.89 5.11
C CYS A 319 35.55 -12.79 4.63
N LYS A 320 36.34 -13.88 4.70
CA LYS A 320 37.71 -13.89 4.18
C LYS A 320 37.76 -13.69 2.67
N ALA A 321 36.89 -14.37 1.92
CA ALA A 321 36.78 -14.17 0.48
C ALA A 321 36.36 -12.73 0.13
N GLY A 322 35.33 -12.23 0.82
CA GLY A 322 34.85 -10.86 0.67
C GLY A 322 35.90 -9.80 1.00
N TRP A 323 36.74 -10.05 2.01
CA TRP A 323 37.82 -9.14 2.40
C TRP A 323 38.81 -8.92 1.25
N SER A 324 39.22 -10.02 0.60
CA SER A 324 40.11 -9.95 -0.58
C SER A 324 39.43 -9.24 -1.76
N GLU A 325 38.15 -9.49 -2.00
CA GLU A 325 37.41 -8.91 -3.12
C GLU A 325 37.13 -7.41 -2.94
N ARG A 326 36.56 -7.03 -1.80
CA ARG A 326 36.08 -5.67 -1.51
C ARG A 326 37.22 -4.68 -1.26
N PHE A 327 38.32 -5.12 -0.65
CA PHE A 327 39.47 -4.26 -0.35
C PHE A 327 40.63 -4.41 -1.33
N GLY A 328 40.52 -5.35 -2.28
CA GLY A 328 41.49 -5.52 -3.37
C GLY A 328 41.41 -4.43 -4.44
N ARG A 329 40.26 -3.75 -4.57
CA ARG A 329 39.99 -2.68 -5.54
C ARG A 329 39.16 -1.56 -4.92
N PRO A 330 39.20 -0.33 -5.47
CA PRO A 330 38.28 0.72 -5.06
C PRO A 330 36.82 0.32 -5.33
N VAL A 331 35.97 0.57 -4.34
CA VAL A 331 34.51 0.43 -4.42
C VAL A 331 33.92 1.80 -4.17
N PHE A 332 33.15 2.30 -5.13
CA PHE A 332 32.60 3.65 -5.10
C PHE A 332 33.66 4.75 -4.88
N GLY A 333 34.81 4.60 -5.53
CA GLY A 333 35.99 5.48 -5.37
C GLY A 333 36.78 5.29 -4.07
N HIS A 334 36.32 4.47 -3.13
CA HIS A 334 36.97 4.28 -1.83
C HIS A 334 37.70 2.94 -1.75
N ARG A 335 38.92 2.96 -1.21
CA ARG A 335 39.67 1.78 -0.78
C ARG A 335 40.34 2.11 0.55
N PRO A 336 40.03 1.40 1.64
CA PRO A 336 40.70 1.63 2.91
C PRO A 336 42.20 1.29 2.81
N ASP A 337 43.03 2.11 3.44
CA ASP A 337 44.46 1.85 3.55
C ASP A 337 44.76 0.75 4.59
N ALA A 338 46.03 0.35 4.67
CA ALA A 338 46.45 -0.72 5.57
C ALA A 338 46.24 -0.37 7.06
N GLU A 339 46.36 0.91 7.44
CA GLU A 339 46.17 1.34 8.83
C GLU A 339 44.69 1.28 9.21
N ALA A 340 43.80 1.79 8.36
CA ALA A 340 42.35 1.71 8.55
C ALA A 340 41.88 0.26 8.65
N LEU A 341 42.38 -0.62 7.76
CA LEU A 341 42.06 -2.04 7.79
C LEU A 341 42.44 -2.69 9.14
N GLU A 342 43.58 -2.32 9.73
CA GLU A 342 44.03 -2.84 11.02
C GLU A 342 43.26 -2.23 12.20
N ARG A 343 43.10 -0.91 12.23
CA ARG A 343 42.57 -0.18 13.39
C ARG A 343 41.05 -0.16 13.46
N LEU A 344 40.36 -0.18 12.33
CA LEU A 344 38.89 0.00 12.26
C LEU A 344 38.19 -1.28 11.81
N TYR A 345 38.61 -1.86 10.68
CA TYR A 345 37.87 -2.97 10.06
C TYR A 345 38.06 -4.30 10.78
N LYS A 346 39.29 -4.69 11.12
CA LYS A 346 39.56 -5.96 11.84
C LYS A 346 38.86 -6.02 13.20
N PRO A 347 38.91 -4.98 14.07
CA PRO A 347 38.18 -4.98 15.33
C PRO A 347 36.66 -5.06 15.14
N ARG A 348 36.10 -4.30 14.18
CA ARG A 348 34.67 -4.34 13.87
C ARG A 348 34.24 -5.74 13.41
N LEU A 349 34.98 -6.37 12.50
CA LEU A 349 34.70 -7.74 12.04
C LEU A 349 34.74 -8.75 13.19
N ALA A 350 35.74 -8.67 14.08
CA ALA A 350 35.86 -9.57 15.23
C ALA A 350 34.72 -9.39 16.24
N TYR A 351 34.26 -8.15 16.45
CA TYR A 351 33.11 -7.84 17.29
C TYR A 351 31.80 -8.36 16.68
N GLU A 352 31.48 -7.99 15.44
CA GLU A 352 30.27 -8.43 14.76
C GLU A 352 30.19 -9.97 14.69
N PHE A 353 31.30 -10.63 14.37
CA PHE A 353 31.33 -12.09 14.26
C PHE A 353 31.01 -12.77 15.59
N ARG A 354 31.53 -12.23 16.70
CA ARG A 354 31.23 -12.72 18.04
C ARG A 354 29.75 -12.59 18.35
N VAL A 355 29.16 -11.42 18.10
CA VAL A 355 27.73 -11.17 18.35
C VAL A 355 26.86 -12.10 17.50
N LEU A 356 27.17 -12.28 16.21
CA LEU A 356 26.44 -13.20 15.32
C LEU A 356 26.50 -14.64 15.81
N ARG A 357 27.66 -15.10 16.25
CA ARG A 357 27.85 -16.46 16.78
C ARG A 357 27.07 -16.65 18.08
N ASP A 358 27.18 -15.70 19.01
CA ASP A 358 26.60 -15.83 20.35
C ASP A 358 25.06 -15.74 20.30
N LEU A 359 24.49 -14.99 19.35
CA LEU A 359 23.03 -14.93 19.11
C LEU A 359 22.50 -16.04 18.18
N GLY A 360 23.37 -16.85 17.56
CA GLY A 360 22.96 -17.92 16.64
C GLY A 360 22.44 -17.42 15.28
N PHE A 361 22.90 -16.27 14.80
CA PHE A 361 22.43 -15.66 13.53
C PHE A 361 23.27 -16.04 12.31
N CYS A 362 24.26 -16.91 12.44
CA CYS A 362 25.11 -17.34 11.31
C CYS A 362 24.29 -17.98 10.17
N GLY A 363 23.38 -18.91 10.47
CA GLY A 363 22.50 -19.54 9.48
C GLY A 363 21.62 -18.55 8.71
N TYR A 364 21.13 -17.52 9.40
CA TYR A 364 20.36 -16.44 8.77
C TYR A 364 21.19 -15.68 7.72
N PHE A 365 22.42 -15.27 8.07
CA PHE A 365 23.31 -14.59 7.11
C PHE A 365 23.69 -15.47 5.92
N LEU A 366 23.86 -16.79 6.13
CA LEU A 366 24.11 -17.73 5.04
C LEU A 366 22.91 -17.84 4.11
N LEU A 367 21.68 -17.92 4.65
CA LEU A 367 20.45 -17.93 3.87
C LEU A 367 20.30 -16.65 3.02
N VAL A 368 20.52 -15.48 3.62
CA VAL A 368 20.43 -14.19 2.93
C VAL A 368 21.53 -14.06 1.86
N GLN A 369 22.76 -14.45 2.17
CA GLN A 369 23.87 -14.44 1.21
C GLN A 369 23.59 -15.36 0.01
N ASP A 370 23.06 -16.55 0.27
CA ASP A 370 22.73 -17.53 -0.75
C ASP A 370 21.73 -16.95 -1.77
N LEU A 371 20.66 -16.31 -1.26
CA LEU A 371 19.67 -15.64 -2.08
C LEU A 371 20.28 -14.52 -2.93
N VAL A 372 21.08 -13.64 -2.32
CA VAL A 372 21.67 -12.48 -2.99
C VAL A 372 22.67 -12.92 -4.07
N ARG A 373 23.51 -13.92 -3.79
CA ARG A 373 24.47 -14.47 -4.74
C ARG A 373 23.76 -15.11 -5.93
N TRP A 374 22.79 -15.99 -5.68
CA TRP A 374 22.02 -16.62 -6.76
C TRP A 374 21.33 -15.59 -7.65
N ALA A 375 20.73 -14.55 -7.05
CA ALA A 375 20.06 -13.49 -7.80
C ALA A 375 21.07 -12.74 -8.71
N LYS A 376 22.20 -12.30 -8.15
CA LYS A 376 23.28 -11.62 -8.90
C LYS A 376 23.83 -12.50 -10.04
N ASP A 377 24.07 -13.79 -9.78
CA ASP A 377 24.57 -14.76 -10.78
C ASP A 377 23.54 -15.03 -11.89
N SER A 378 22.25 -14.98 -11.57
CA SER A 378 21.13 -15.13 -12.52
C SER A 378 20.80 -13.84 -13.29
N GLY A 379 21.63 -12.80 -13.14
CA GLY A 379 21.45 -11.49 -13.77
C GLY A 379 20.29 -10.66 -13.19
N ILE A 380 19.78 -11.02 -12.01
CA ILE A 380 18.79 -10.23 -11.26
C ILE A 380 19.56 -9.23 -10.41
N ARG A 381 19.37 -7.94 -10.68
CA ARG A 381 19.99 -6.89 -9.86
C ARG A 381 19.35 -6.87 -8.47
N VAL A 382 20.21 -6.81 -7.46
CA VAL A 382 19.85 -6.59 -6.06
C VAL A 382 20.32 -5.19 -5.68
N GLY A 383 19.50 -4.46 -4.93
CA GLY A 383 19.88 -3.17 -4.36
C GLY A 383 21.08 -3.28 -3.41
N PRO A 384 21.73 -2.16 -3.05
CA PRO A 384 22.90 -2.16 -2.19
C PRO A 384 22.60 -2.50 -0.72
N GLY A 385 21.33 -2.64 -0.38
CA GLY A 385 20.79 -2.92 0.95
C GLY A 385 19.48 -2.15 1.15
N ARG A 386 18.73 -2.48 2.20
CA ARG A 386 17.60 -1.68 2.65
C ARG A 386 17.47 -1.78 4.17
N GLY A 387 17.30 -0.65 4.82
CA GLY A 387 16.93 -0.61 6.22
C GLY A 387 18.17 -0.50 7.10
N SER A 388 18.33 -1.35 8.12
CA SER A 388 19.50 -1.30 9.00
C SER A 388 20.62 -2.24 8.57
N VAL A 389 20.38 -3.15 7.63
CA VAL A 389 21.36 -4.18 7.21
C VAL A 389 22.69 -3.59 6.74
N GLY A 390 22.68 -2.41 6.12
CA GLY A 390 23.88 -1.66 5.72
C GLY A 390 24.85 -1.31 6.87
N GLY A 391 24.42 -1.41 8.13
CA GLY A 391 25.28 -1.21 9.30
C GLY A 391 26.23 -2.37 9.63
N SER A 392 26.13 -3.52 8.95
CA SER A 392 26.99 -4.69 9.21
C SER A 392 28.15 -4.82 8.22
N LEU A 393 29.36 -4.87 8.75
CA LEU A 393 30.57 -5.16 7.99
C LEU A 393 30.56 -6.61 7.49
N ILE A 394 30.02 -7.54 8.27
CA ILE A 394 29.83 -8.93 7.83
C ILE A 394 28.90 -9.00 6.63
N ALA A 395 27.78 -8.27 6.62
CA ALA A 395 26.86 -8.23 5.48
C ALA A 395 27.55 -7.70 4.20
N TYR A 396 28.37 -6.65 4.34
CA TYR A 396 29.14 -6.07 3.23
C TYR A 396 30.16 -7.06 2.64
N LEU A 397 30.95 -7.71 3.50
CA LEU A 397 31.95 -8.71 3.09
C LEU A 397 31.30 -9.96 2.50
N MET A 398 30.14 -10.37 3.02
CA MET A 398 29.39 -11.50 2.48
C MET A 398 28.71 -11.19 1.14
N GLY A 399 28.70 -9.93 0.70
CA GLY A 399 28.08 -9.50 -0.54
C GLY A 399 26.56 -9.29 -0.46
N ILE A 400 26.01 -9.35 0.76
CA ILE A 400 24.59 -9.09 1.05
C ILE A 400 24.28 -7.62 0.80
N THR A 401 25.14 -6.74 1.31
CA THR A 401 25.08 -5.30 1.06
C THR A 401 26.27 -4.86 0.21
N ASP A 402 26.10 -3.74 -0.47
CA ASP A 402 27.12 -3.05 -1.26
C ASP A 402 27.57 -1.75 -0.59
N CYS A 403 27.08 -1.49 0.63
CA CYS A 403 27.43 -0.33 1.45
C CYS A 403 28.54 -0.67 2.45
N ASP A 404 29.64 0.09 2.45
CA ASP A 404 30.71 -0.02 3.45
C ASP A 404 30.33 0.73 4.74
N PRO A 405 29.98 0.03 5.83
CA PRO A 405 29.47 0.69 7.03
C PRO A 405 30.48 1.59 7.71
N ILE A 406 31.78 1.31 7.58
CA ILE A 406 32.81 2.11 8.26
C ILE A 406 33.02 3.43 7.50
N ARG A 407 33.00 3.40 6.17
CA ARG A 407 33.09 4.61 5.34
C ARG A 407 31.98 5.62 5.66
N PHE A 408 30.76 5.13 5.90
CA PHE A 408 29.56 5.96 6.09
C PHE A 408 29.12 6.07 7.56
N ASP A 409 29.98 5.73 8.53
CA ASP A 409 29.70 5.68 9.98
C ASP A 409 28.35 5.02 10.35
N LEU A 410 28.05 3.87 9.73
CA LEU A 410 26.84 3.10 9.98
C LEU A 410 27.04 2.17 11.18
N LEU A 411 26.03 2.13 12.05
CA LEU A 411 26.09 1.42 13.33
C LEU A 411 25.55 0.00 13.21
N PHE A 412 26.33 -0.97 13.68
CA PHE A 412 25.95 -2.39 13.69
C PHE A 412 24.83 -2.65 14.70
N GLU A 413 24.89 -2.01 15.87
CA GLU A 413 23.92 -2.20 16.96
C GLU A 413 22.51 -1.75 16.60
N ARG A 414 22.41 -0.87 15.59
CA ARG A 414 21.12 -0.46 15.03
C ARG A 414 20.51 -1.56 14.16
N PHE A 415 21.33 -2.44 13.58
CA PHE A 415 20.88 -3.66 12.92
C PHE A 415 20.63 -4.78 13.92
N ILE A 416 21.67 -5.16 14.66
CA ILE A 416 21.63 -6.26 15.63
C ILE A 416 22.03 -5.71 17.00
N ASN A 417 21.06 -5.60 17.89
CA ASN A 417 21.31 -5.24 19.27
C ASN A 417 21.75 -6.50 20.06
N PRO A 418 22.96 -6.52 20.65
CA PRO A 418 23.51 -7.71 21.31
C PRO A 418 22.72 -8.14 22.56
N GLU A 419 21.92 -7.25 23.15
CA GLU A 419 21.10 -7.56 24.33
C GLU A 419 19.72 -8.14 23.97
N ARG A 420 19.49 -8.45 22.69
CA ARG A 420 18.18 -8.91 22.18
C ARG A 420 18.34 -10.12 21.28
N SER A 421 17.52 -11.13 21.51
CA SER A 421 17.49 -12.36 20.74
C SER A 421 16.50 -12.36 19.57
N ASP A 422 15.92 -11.21 19.21
CA ASP A 422 15.03 -11.09 18.05
C ASP A 422 15.85 -11.22 16.77
N LEU A 423 15.37 -12.03 15.81
CA LEU A 423 16.00 -12.16 14.49
C LEU A 423 16.11 -10.80 13.79
N PRO A 424 17.25 -10.52 13.11
CA PRO A 424 17.37 -9.33 12.29
C PRO A 424 16.50 -9.42 11.03
N ASP A 425 15.94 -8.29 10.58
CA ASP A 425 15.17 -8.16 9.33
C ASP A 425 16.11 -7.59 8.26
N ALA A 426 16.64 -8.45 7.37
CA ALA A 426 17.39 -8.04 6.19
C ALA A 426 16.42 -7.80 5.03
N ASP A 427 16.00 -6.54 4.88
CA ASP A 427 15.18 -6.14 3.76
C ASP A 427 16.04 -6.05 2.48
N LEU A 428 15.57 -6.63 1.38
CA LEU A 428 16.30 -6.65 0.11
C LEU A 428 15.42 -6.17 -1.04
N ASP A 429 15.97 -5.30 -1.86
CA ASP A 429 15.34 -4.82 -3.09
C ASP A 429 15.84 -5.62 -4.29
N PHE A 430 14.92 -6.12 -5.10
CA PHE A 430 15.17 -6.86 -6.34
C PHE A 430 14.48 -6.17 -7.52
N MET A 431 14.88 -6.53 -8.74
CA MET A 431 14.13 -6.17 -9.95
C MET A 431 12.66 -6.59 -9.84
N SER A 432 11.74 -5.64 -10.00
CA SER A 432 10.30 -5.87 -9.87
C SER A 432 9.80 -6.88 -10.90
N ALA A 433 10.29 -6.79 -12.14
CA ALA A 433 9.87 -7.69 -13.22
C ALA A 433 10.28 -9.15 -12.99
N ARG A 434 11.38 -9.40 -12.26
CA ARG A 434 11.98 -10.74 -12.05
C ARG A 434 11.86 -11.24 -10.61
N ARG A 435 11.11 -10.55 -9.75
CA ARG A 435 10.90 -10.92 -8.34
C ARG A 435 10.32 -12.34 -8.17
N HIS A 436 9.42 -12.76 -9.06
CA HIS A 436 8.79 -14.06 -9.01
C HIS A 436 9.82 -15.21 -9.16
N GLU A 437 10.89 -15.02 -9.94
CA GLU A 437 11.97 -16.00 -10.08
C GLU A 437 12.73 -16.20 -8.76
N VAL A 438 12.89 -15.14 -7.96
CA VAL A 438 13.53 -15.19 -6.64
C VAL A 438 12.73 -16.05 -5.66
N ILE A 439 11.40 -15.90 -5.66
CA ILE A 439 10.50 -16.71 -4.84
C ILE A 439 10.52 -18.17 -5.29
N GLN A 440 10.51 -18.40 -6.62
CA GLN A 440 10.59 -19.74 -7.19
C GLN A 440 11.88 -20.44 -6.80
N TYR A 441 13.03 -19.75 -6.86
CA TYR A 441 14.31 -20.28 -6.40
C TYR A 441 14.28 -20.75 -4.95
N LEU A 442 13.69 -19.94 -4.06
CA LEU A 442 13.56 -20.33 -2.65
C LEU A 442 12.72 -21.60 -2.51
N ALA A 443 11.60 -21.69 -3.22
CA ALA A 443 10.73 -22.86 -3.19
C ALA A 443 11.43 -24.11 -3.76
N ASP A 444 12.15 -23.98 -4.86
CA ASP A 444 12.89 -25.07 -5.50
C ASP A 444 14.05 -25.58 -4.63
N LYS A 445 14.73 -24.66 -3.92
CA LYS A 445 15.89 -24.98 -3.10
C LYS A 445 15.55 -25.51 -1.70
N TYR A 446 14.58 -24.87 -1.04
CA TYR A 446 14.26 -25.15 0.37
C TYR A 446 13.00 -26.01 0.55
N GLY A 447 12.22 -26.23 -0.52
CA GLY A 447 10.99 -27.04 -0.51
C GLY A 447 9.73 -26.17 -0.55
N THR A 448 8.76 -26.59 -1.37
CA THR A 448 7.46 -25.89 -1.53
C THR A 448 6.59 -25.95 -0.27
N ASP A 449 6.85 -26.90 0.62
CA ASP A 449 6.26 -27.08 1.94
C ASP A 449 6.89 -26.17 3.02
N ARG A 450 8.02 -25.53 2.71
CA ARG A 450 8.80 -24.68 3.65
C ARG A 450 8.85 -23.22 3.26
N VAL A 451 8.34 -22.88 2.07
CA VAL A 451 8.36 -21.53 1.51
C VAL A 451 6.95 -21.09 1.13
N ALA A 452 6.51 -19.96 1.68
CA ALA A 452 5.20 -19.39 1.38
C ALA A 452 5.19 -17.86 1.57
N GLY A 453 4.27 -17.16 0.92
CA GLY A 453 4.01 -15.75 1.20
C GLY A 453 3.42 -15.52 2.59
N ILE A 454 3.37 -14.27 3.04
CA ILE A 454 2.77 -13.86 4.32
C ILE A 454 1.38 -13.25 4.09
N SER A 455 0.42 -13.49 4.99
CA SER A 455 -0.89 -12.84 4.91
C SER A 455 -0.84 -11.35 5.24
N ASN A 456 -1.75 -10.59 4.65
CA ASN A 456 -2.03 -9.21 5.03
C ASN A 456 -3.54 -9.05 5.23
N TYR A 457 -3.96 -8.54 6.37
CA TYR A 457 -5.37 -8.46 6.73
C TYR A 457 -5.95 -7.10 6.33
N GLY A 458 -6.86 -7.09 5.35
CA GLY A 458 -7.53 -5.88 4.90
C GLY A 458 -8.71 -5.56 5.79
N GLN A 459 -8.63 -4.46 6.56
CA GLN A 459 -9.71 -3.95 7.40
C GLN A 459 -10.42 -2.76 6.76
N LEU A 460 -11.68 -2.52 7.14
CA LEU A 460 -12.36 -1.26 6.84
C LEU A 460 -11.75 -0.14 7.70
N LYS A 461 -10.99 0.76 7.07
CA LYS A 461 -10.56 2.03 7.67
C LYS A 461 -11.59 3.12 7.40
N GLY A 462 -11.61 4.21 8.16
CA GLY A 462 -12.67 5.24 8.08
C GLY A 462 -13.14 5.62 6.67
N ALA A 463 -12.23 6.02 5.78
CA ALA A 463 -12.58 6.36 4.39
C ALA A 463 -13.27 5.20 3.63
N SER A 464 -12.79 3.97 3.80
CA SER A 464 -13.39 2.79 3.16
C SER A 464 -14.68 2.35 3.83
N ALA A 465 -14.82 2.54 5.15
CA ALA A 465 -16.03 2.23 5.89
C ALA A 465 -17.18 3.13 5.42
N LEU A 466 -16.99 4.46 5.38
CA LEU A 466 -17.99 5.40 4.86
C LEU A 466 -18.42 5.08 3.43
N ARG A 467 -17.44 4.82 2.56
CA ARG A 467 -17.70 4.55 1.14
C ARG A 467 -18.49 3.26 0.94
N ASP A 468 -18.08 2.19 1.61
CA ASP A 468 -18.70 0.88 1.41
C ASP A 468 -20.07 0.79 2.07
N VAL A 469 -20.23 1.29 3.29
CA VAL A 469 -21.54 1.35 3.95
C VAL A 469 -22.49 2.24 3.17
N GLY A 470 -22.07 3.46 2.80
CA GLY A 470 -22.89 4.36 2.01
C GLY A 470 -23.38 3.73 0.70
N ARG A 471 -22.47 3.10 -0.06
CA ARG A 471 -22.81 2.41 -1.30
C ARG A 471 -23.80 1.25 -1.10
N ILE A 472 -23.61 0.44 -0.06
CA ILE A 472 -24.44 -0.74 0.22
C ILE A 472 -25.82 -0.34 0.77
N CYS A 473 -25.91 0.77 1.47
CA CYS A 473 -27.16 1.40 1.90
C CYS A 473 -27.86 2.22 0.79
N GLY A 474 -27.32 2.22 -0.44
CA GLY A 474 -27.97 2.84 -1.61
C GLY A 474 -27.65 4.33 -1.83
N LEU A 475 -26.70 4.91 -1.11
CA LEU A 475 -26.25 6.29 -1.35
C LEU A 475 -25.48 6.42 -2.67
N SER A 476 -25.55 7.59 -3.30
CA SER A 476 -24.80 7.88 -4.53
C SER A 476 -23.33 8.19 -4.24
N GLU A 477 -22.45 8.07 -5.24
CA GLU A 477 -21.02 8.41 -5.05
C GLU A 477 -20.80 9.85 -4.57
N ARG A 478 -21.71 10.76 -4.93
CA ARG A 478 -21.69 12.14 -4.48
C ARG A 478 -21.88 12.24 -2.98
N ASP A 479 -22.78 11.45 -2.41
CA ASP A 479 -23.16 11.54 -0.99
C ASP A 479 -22.02 11.09 -0.07
N TYR A 480 -21.27 10.05 -0.45
CA TYR A 480 -20.11 9.58 0.30
C TYR A 480 -18.75 10.10 -0.23
N ALA A 481 -18.76 11.13 -1.08
CA ALA A 481 -17.54 11.72 -1.63
C ALA A 481 -16.62 12.31 -0.55
N CYS A 482 -17.19 12.73 0.59
CA CYS A 482 -16.45 13.21 1.76
C CYS A 482 -15.45 12.16 2.31
N SER A 483 -15.62 10.87 1.98
CA SER A 483 -14.64 9.82 2.32
C SER A 483 -13.23 10.10 1.78
N LYS A 484 -13.07 10.93 0.74
CA LYS A 484 -11.78 11.37 0.21
C LYS A 484 -11.08 12.42 1.08
N LEU A 485 -11.82 13.04 1.99
CA LEU A 485 -11.37 14.13 2.88
C LEU A 485 -10.98 13.63 4.27
N VAL A 486 -11.12 12.33 4.57
CA VAL A 486 -10.69 11.75 5.85
C VAL A 486 -9.20 12.06 6.06
N PRO A 487 -8.84 12.84 7.11
CA PRO A 487 -7.47 13.25 7.34
C PRO A 487 -6.54 12.06 7.60
N LYS A 488 -5.24 12.30 7.41
CA LYS A 488 -4.20 11.34 7.74
C LYS A 488 -3.18 11.97 8.65
N GLU A 489 -2.91 11.35 9.78
CA GLU A 489 -1.81 11.71 10.66
C GLU A 489 -0.63 10.76 10.39
N HIS A 490 0.54 11.31 10.05
CA HIS A 490 1.73 10.54 9.67
C HIS A 490 1.48 9.46 8.60
N GLY A 491 0.53 9.70 7.70
CA GLY A 491 0.16 8.77 6.62
C GLY A 491 -0.88 7.71 6.98
N GLN A 492 -1.30 7.62 8.26
CA GLN A 492 -2.39 6.75 8.71
C GLN A 492 -3.70 7.55 8.80
N PRO A 493 -4.83 7.04 8.29
CA PRO A 493 -6.11 7.70 8.46
C PRO A 493 -6.49 7.76 9.94
N ILE A 494 -6.97 8.91 10.41
CA ILE A 494 -7.55 9.05 11.74
C ILE A 494 -8.93 8.36 11.80
N GLY A 495 -9.43 8.11 13.02
CA GLY A 495 -10.74 7.47 13.21
C GLY A 495 -11.89 8.35 12.71
N LEU A 496 -13.03 7.73 12.36
CA LEU A 496 -14.16 8.47 11.78
C LEU A 496 -14.72 9.57 12.68
N THR A 497 -14.87 9.29 13.97
CA THR A 497 -15.37 10.27 14.95
C THR A 497 -14.46 11.49 15.00
N GLU A 498 -13.16 11.28 15.09
CA GLU A 498 -12.16 12.35 15.09
C GLU A 498 -12.13 13.10 13.76
N ALA A 499 -12.28 12.40 12.63
CA ALA A 499 -12.36 13.01 11.31
C ALA A 499 -13.58 13.93 11.16
N ALA A 500 -14.72 13.57 11.75
CA ALA A 500 -15.91 14.41 11.75
C ALA A 500 -15.69 15.71 12.56
N ASP A 501 -14.92 15.65 13.65
CA ASP A 501 -14.61 16.83 14.45
C ASP A 501 -13.66 17.81 13.73
N GLN A 502 -12.80 17.29 12.84
CA GLN A 502 -11.83 18.09 12.09
C GLN A 502 -12.33 18.58 10.72
N VAL A 503 -13.28 17.88 10.09
CA VAL A 503 -13.71 18.13 8.71
C VAL A 503 -15.22 18.34 8.62
N GLY A 504 -15.63 19.57 8.29
CA GLY A 504 -17.05 19.98 8.24
C GLY A 504 -17.91 19.16 7.27
N GLU A 505 -17.36 18.70 6.15
CA GLU A 505 -18.07 17.85 5.19
C GLU A 505 -18.35 16.44 5.74
N ILE A 506 -17.47 15.92 6.61
CA ILE A 506 -17.68 14.63 7.27
C ILE A 506 -18.72 14.78 8.39
N ALA A 507 -18.68 15.88 9.15
CA ALA A 507 -19.74 16.21 10.11
C ALA A 507 -21.10 16.36 9.43
N ALA A 508 -21.18 17.06 8.30
CA ALA A 508 -22.41 17.20 7.54
C ALA A 508 -22.94 15.84 7.04
N PHE A 509 -22.05 14.94 6.61
CA PHE A 509 -22.44 13.57 6.24
C PHE A 509 -23.04 12.80 7.42
N ARG A 510 -22.38 12.86 8.59
CA ARG A 510 -22.87 12.25 9.84
C ARG A 510 -24.28 12.75 10.17
N ASP A 511 -24.45 14.06 10.18
CA ASP A 511 -25.70 14.70 10.60
C ASP A 511 -26.85 14.41 9.62
N ALA A 512 -26.56 14.31 8.32
CA ALA A 512 -27.53 13.97 7.29
C ALA A 512 -27.86 12.47 7.20
N ASN A 513 -26.97 11.58 7.66
CA ASN A 513 -27.08 10.12 7.49
C ASN A 513 -26.74 9.36 8.79
N ALA A 514 -27.41 9.67 9.89
CA ALA A 514 -27.08 9.15 11.23
C ALA A 514 -27.06 7.61 11.32
N ASP A 515 -27.98 6.92 10.65
CA ASP A 515 -28.05 5.45 10.65
C ASP A 515 -26.83 4.84 9.92
N VAL A 516 -26.53 5.36 8.73
CA VAL A 516 -25.35 4.97 7.93
C VAL A 516 -24.06 5.27 8.69
N TRP A 517 -24.00 6.42 9.37
CA TRP A 517 -22.86 6.80 10.19
C TRP A 517 -22.60 5.80 11.32
N THR A 518 -23.65 5.44 12.06
CA THR A 518 -23.57 4.49 13.19
C THR A 518 -23.04 3.13 12.74
N VAL A 519 -23.48 2.65 11.58
CA VAL A 519 -22.96 1.40 11.00
C VAL A 519 -21.52 1.58 10.52
N ALA A 520 -21.19 2.69 9.88
CA ALA A 520 -19.84 2.96 9.37
C ALA A 520 -18.79 3.04 10.49
N THR A 521 -19.11 3.68 11.61
CA THR A 521 -18.23 3.72 12.78
C THR A 521 -18.11 2.36 13.46
N SER A 522 -19.19 1.58 13.52
CA SER A 522 -19.18 0.23 14.09
C SER A 522 -18.38 -0.78 13.24
N LEU A 523 -18.35 -0.59 11.92
CA LEU A 523 -17.56 -1.43 11.00
C LEU A 523 -16.11 -0.97 10.84
N GLU A 524 -15.72 0.18 11.40
CA GLU A 524 -14.33 0.61 11.40
C GLU A 524 -13.46 -0.39 12.19
N GLY A 525 -12.37 -0.87 11.56
CA GLY A 525 -11.50 -1.91 12.10
C GLY A 525 -11.98 -3.35 11.85
N VAL A 526 -13.19 -3.56 11.34
CA VAL A 526 -13.70 -4.90 10.98
C VAL A 526 -13.02 -5.41 9.70
N MET A 527 -12.78 -6.72 9.63
CA MET A 527 -12.15 -7.37 8.48
C MET A 527 -13.00 -7.25 7.21
N ARG A 528 -12.35 -6.91 6.10
CA ARG A 528 -12.94 -6.77 4.77
C ARG A 528 -12.48 -7.87 3.82
N ASN A 529 -11.20 -8.22 3.86
CA ASN A 529 -10.64 -9.26 3.01
C ASN A 529 -9.32 -9.80 3.60
N LEU A 530 -8.91 -10.95 3.08
CA LEU A 530 -7.60 -11.52 3.31
C LEU A 530 -6.75 -11.24 2.06
N GLY A 531 -5.75 -10.37 2.20
CA GLY A 531 -4.77 -10.04 1.17
C GLY A 531 -3.44 -10.75 1.41
N ARG A 532 -2.48 -10.61 0.49
CA ARG A 532 -1.12 -11.11 0.65
C ARG A 532 -0.16 -9.95 0.87
N HIS A 533 0.84 -10.15 1.72
CA HIS A 533 1.92 -9.18 1.90
C HIS A 533 2.68 -9.04 0.58
N ALA A 534 2.85 -7.79 0.12
CA ALA A 534 3.41 -7.53 -1.20
C ALA A 534 4.87 -8.01 -1.34
N ALA A 535 5.63 -8.07 -0.24
CA ALA A 535 7.06 -8.37 -0.24
C ALA A 535 7.44 -9.64 0.56
N GLY A 536 6.61 -10.03 1.52
CA GLY A 536 7.02 -10.90 2.62
C GLY A 536 6.88 -12.36 2.26
N VAL A 537 7.97 -13.10 2.40
CA VAL A 537 8.07 -14.54 2.19
C VAL A 537 8.64 -15.18 3.43
N VAL A 538 8.11 -16.33 3.81
CA VAL A 538 8.65 -17.19 4.86
C VAL A 538 9.57 -18.22 4.23
N VAL A 539 10.71 -18.46 4.87
CA VAL A 539 11.57 -19.61 4.58
C VAL A 539 11.84 -20.34 5.89
N ALA A 540 11.27 -21.52 6.05
CA ALA A 540 11.31 -22.28 7.29
C ALA A 540 12.31 -23.45 7.25
N GLY A 541 12.87 -23.80 8.42
CA GLY A 541 13.62 -25.04 8.60
C GLY A 541 12.76 -26.31 8.74
N CYS A 542 11.46 -26.14 8.97
CA CYS A 542 10.46 -27.19 9.15
C CYS A 542 9.34 -27.07 8.11
N ASP A 543 8.46 -28.07 8.05
CA ASP A 543 7.21 -27.98 7.30
C ASP A 543 6.35 -26.85 7.87
N LEU A 544 5.81 -25.97 7.02
CA LEU A 544 4.99 -24.84 7.44
C LEU A 544 3.72 -25.28 8.17
N THR A 545 3.18 -26.46 7.85
CA THR A 545 1.97 -27.01 8.48
C THR A 545 2.17 -27.40 9.95
N GLU A 546 3.41 -27.39 10.45
CA GLU A 546 3.68 -27.54 11.88
C GLU A 546 3.45 -26.24 12.68
N ARG A 547 3.41 -25.09 11.99
CA ARG A 547 3.39 -23.74 12.62
C ARG A 547 2.27 -22.84 12.11
N ALA A 548 1.70 -23.14 10.95
CA ALA A 548 0.72 -22.30 10.28
C ALA A 548 -0.22 -23.10 9.38
N VAL A 549 -1.34 -22.48 9.01
CA VAL A 549 -2.17 -22.93 7.89
C VAL A 549 -1.59 -22.35 6.61
N VAL A 550 -1.37 -23.19 5.61
CA VAL A 550 -0.94 -22.76 4.26
C VAL A 550 -2.17 -22.68 3.36
N GLU A 551 -2.48 -21.47 2.91
CA GLU A 551 -3.56 -21.20 1.97
C GLU A 551 -3.01 -20.97 0.56
N ARG A 552 -3.86 -21.15 -0.47
CA ARG A 552 -3.55 -20.75 -1.84
C ARG A 552 -4.33 -19.50 -2.22
N ARG A 553 -3.61 -18.41 -2.52
CA ARG A 553 -4.21 -17.15 -2.98
C ARG A 553 -3.67 -16.81 -4.36
N SER A 554 -4.56 -16.80 -5.36
CA SER A 554 -4.19 -16.63 -6.78
C SER A 554 -3.15 -17.65 -7.27
N GLY A 555 -3.21 -18.89 -6.77
CA GLY A 555 -2.30 -19.98 -7.14
C GLY A 555 -1.02 -20.08 -6.29
N GLU A 556 -0.70 -19.07 -5.48
CA GLU A 556 0.53 -19.03 -4.68
C GLU A 556 0.27 -19.37 -3.20
N ALA A 557 1.19 -20.13 -2.59
CA ALA A 557 1.15 -20.51 -1.19
C ALA A 557 1.33 -19.28 -0.28
N THR A 558 0.51 -19.16 0.76
CA THR A 558 0.53 -18.05 1.73
C THR A 558 0.19 -18.58 3.12
N VAL A 559 1.01 -18.30 4.13
CA VAL A 559 0.66 -18.63 5.52
C VAL A 559 -0.47 -17.75 6.01
N ASN A 560 -1.37 -18.29 6.82
CA ASN A 560 -2.53 -17.57 7.33
C ASN A 560 -2.17 -16.41 8.27
N TRP A 561 -0.95 -16.39 8.81
CA TRP A 561 -0.43 -15.39 9.74
C TRP A 561 0.02 -14.09 9.06
N ASP A 562 -0.12 -12.98 9.77
CA ASP A 562 0.47 -11.69 9.39
C ASP A 562 1.96 -11.60 9.76
N LYS A 563 2.62 -10.49 9.39
CA LYS A 563 4.05 -10.27 9.64
C LYS A 563 4.45 -10.56 11.10
N ARG A 564 3.69 -10.05 12.07
CA ARG A 564 4.05 -10.15 13.48
C ARG A 564 3.90 -11.58 13.99
N ILE A 565 2.80 -12.22 13.63
CA ILE A 565 2.49 -13.57 14.11
C ILE A 565 3.41 -14.61 13.48
N VAL A 566 3.86 -14.42 12.24
CA VAL A 566 4.89 -15.26 11.60
C VAL A 566 6.16 -15.31 12.47
N GLU A 567 6.65 -14.16 12.93
CA GLU A 567 7.84 -14.08 13.79
C GLU A 567 7.61 -14.76 15.14
N ASP A 568 6.44 -14.55 15.76
CA ASP A 568 6.07 -15.20 17.03
C ASP A 568 5.93 -16.73 16.89
N GLN A 569 5.66 -17.23 15.67
CA GLN A 569 5.66 -18.66 15.32
C GLN A 569 7.05 -19.20 14.99
N GLY A 570 8.11 -18.41 15.20
CA GLY A 570 9.49 -18.83 14.94
C GLY A 570 9.81 -18.98 13.46
N LEU A 571 8.93 -18.51 12.58
CA LEU A 571 9.11 -18.57 11.14
C LEU A 571 9.90 -17.35 10.67
N VAL A 572 10.93 -17.58 9.85
CA VAL A 572 11.79 -16.50 9.39
C VAL A 572 11.17 -15.80 8.20
N LYS A 573 10.90 -14.52 8.37
CA LYS A 573 10.46 -13.62 7.32
C LYS A 573 11.65 -13.07 6.54
N MET A 574 11.51 -13.06 5.22
CA MET A 574 12.37 -12.33 4.29
C MET A 574 11.49 -11.38 3.47
N ASP A 575 11.85 -10.10 3.48
CA ASP A 575 11.18 -9.09 2.66
C ASP A 575 11.90 -8.98 1.31
N ILE A 576 11.30 -9.60 0.29
CA ILE A 576 11.76 -9.57 -1.09
C ILE A 576 10.95 -8.47 -1.78
N LEU A 577 11.48 -7.26 -1.87
CA LEU A 577 10.78 -6.13 -2.49
C LEU A 577 11.10 -6.07 -3.99
N GLY A 578 10.10 -5.70 -4.80
CA GLY A 578 10.29 -5.34 -6.19
C GLY A 578 10.48 -3.83 -6.33
N LEU A 579 11.64 -3.40 -6.80
CA LEU A 579 11.96 -1.99 -7.00
C LEU A 579 12.15 -1.68 -8.49
N GLU A 580 11.19 -0.95 -9.07
CA GLU A 580 11.17 -0.56 -10.50
C GLU A 580 12.44 0.19 -10.93
N THR A 581 13.07 0.95 -10.04
CA THR A 581 14.35 1.63 -10.31
C THR A 581 15.46 0.64 -10.70
N LEU A 582 15.50 -0.55 -10.10
CA LEU A 582 16.49 -1.58 -10.46
C LEU A 582 16.21 -2.14 -11.86
N ASP A 583 14.95 -2.21 -12.28
CA ASP A 583 14.58 -2.56 -13.65
C ASP A 583 15.03 -1.47 -14.64
N VAL A 584 14.85 -0.19 -14.29
CA VAL A 584 15.32 0.96 -15.10
C VAL A 584 16.84 0.91 -15.28
N VAL A 585 17.59 0.74 -14.18
CA VAL A 585 19.04 0.62 -14.21
C VAL A 585 19.48 -0.59 -15.06
N ALA A 586 18.85 -1.75 -14.88
CA ALA A 586 19.15 -2.95 -15.66
C ALA A 586 18.89 -2.72 -17.16
N ARG A 587 17.75 -2.13 -17.51
CA ARG A 587 17.38 -1.83 -18.90
C ARG A 587 18.33 -0.82 -19.55
N ALA A 588 18.75 0.21 -18.83
CA ALA A 588 19.73 1.18 -19.32
C ALA A 588 21.07 0.48 -19.62
N LEU A 589 21.53 -0.40 -18.72
CA LEU A 589 22.74 -1.19 -18.93
C LEU A 589 22.62 -2.17 -20.12
N ASP A 590 21.45 -2.76 -20.33
CA ASP A 590 21.19 -3.59 -21.51
C ASP A 590 21.31 -2.78 -22.80
N TYR A 591 20.70 -1.58 -22.87
CA TYR A 591 20.87 -0.68 -24.02
C TYR A 591 22.33 -0.28 -24.23
N ILE A 592 23.07 0.02 -23.16
CA ILE A 592 24.51 0.35 -23.25
C ILE A 592 25.31 -0.83 -23.81
N ARG A 593 25.02 -2.06 -23.36
CA ARG A 593 25.67 -3.27 -23.86
C ARG A 593 25.33 -3.50 -25.33
N GLU A 594 24.07 -3.34 -25.72
CA GLU A 594 23.60 -3.55 -27.10
C GLU A 594 24.24 -2.54 -28.07
N ARG A 595 24.33 -1.26 -27.69
CA ARG A 595 24.84 -0.19 -28.57
C ARG A 595 26.37 -0.07 -28.57
N HIS A 596 26.98 -0.17 -27.39
CA HIS A 596 28.40 0.13 -27.21
C HIS A 596 29.27 -1.11 -26.97
N GLY A 597 28.67 -2.30 -26.79
CA GLY A 597 29.41 -3.52 -26.42
C GLY A 597 30.03 -3.48 -25.03
N LYS A 598 29.73 -2.44 -24.23
CA LYS A 598 30.35 -2.21 -22.90
C LYS A 598 29.53 -2.87 -21.80
N ARG A 599 30.22 -3.50 -20.84
CA ARG A 599 29.63 -3.98 -19.58
C ARG A 599 30.09 -3.05 -18.45
N ILE A 600 29.19 -2.19 -17.98
CA ILE A 600 29.49 -1.22 -16.92
C ILE A 600 29.38 -1.88 -15.54
N ASN A 601 30.41 -1.70 -14.71
CA ASN A 601 30.37 -2.04 -13.30
C ASN A 601 30.01 -0.81 -12.46
N LEU A 602 28.76 -0.72 -12.00
CA LEU A 602 28.29 0.44 -11.23
C LEU A 602 28.98 0.60 -9.87
N MET A 603 29.57 -0.46 -9.31
CA MET A 603 30.32 -0.40 -8.06
C MET A 603 31.69 0.28 -8.21
N ALA A 604 32.16 0.48 -9.44
CA ALA A 604 33.43 1.14 -9.72
C ALA A 604 33.29 2.67 -9.86
N ILE A 605 32.05 3.21 -9.86
CA ILE A 605 31.78 4.63 -10.08
C ILE A 605 32.15 5.44 -8.83
N PRO A 606 33.01 6.46 -8.91
CA PRO A 606 33.31 7.34 -7.77
C PRO A 606 32.07 8.12 -7.30
N LEU A 607 31.95 8.42 -6.00
CA LEU A 607 30.82 9.21 -5.46
C LEU A 607 31.08 10.73 -5.45
N ASP A 608 32.24 11.13 -5.93
CA ASP A 608 32.75 12.49 -6.09
C ASP A 608 32.86 12.91 -7.57
N ASP A 609 32.15 12.23 -8.48
CA ASP A 609 32.05 12.63 -9.88
C ASP A 609 31.37 14.01 -9.98
N GLU A 610 32.13 15.00 -10.43
CA GLU A 610 31.74 16.42 -10.48
C GLU A 610 30.51 16.63 -11.38
N ALA A 611 30.44 15.97 -12.54
CA ALA A 611 29.32 16.13 -13.46
C ALA A 611 28.02 15.56 -12.89
N VAL A 612 28.11 14.45 -12.15
CA VAL A 612 26.96 13.84 -11.47
C VAL A 612 26.48 14.70 -10.31
N LEU A 613 27.39 15.18 -9.46
CA LEU A 613 27.04 16.04 -8.33
C LEU A 613 26.48 17.38 -8.81
N GLN A 614 27.04 17.97 -9.86
CA GLN A 614 26.51 19.18 -10.47
C GLN A 614 25.08 18.97 -10.99
N ALA A 615 24.76 17.82 -11.60
CA ALA A 615 23.39 17.52 -12.02
C ALA A 615 22.41 17.44 -10.83
N PHE A 616 22.86 16.95 -9.66
CA PHE A 616 22.06 17.01 -8.42
C PHE A 616 21.90 18.45 -7.95
N ALA A 617 22.98 19.23 -7.88
CA ALA A 617 22.96 20.65 -7.49
C ALA A 617 22.01 21.48 -8.36
N GLU A 618 21.91 21.19 -9.65
CA GLU A 618 21.01 21.88 -10.57
C GLU A 618 19.55 21.37 -10.49
N GLY A 619 19.28 20.35 -9.68
CA GLY A 619 17.98 19.69 -9.57
C GLY A 619 17.55 18.96 -10.85
N ARG A 620 18.50 18.49 -11.67
CA ARG A 620 18.25 17.74 -12.93
C ARG A 620 17.90 16.28 -12.67
N THR A 621 16.97 16.02 -11.76
CA THR A 621 16.67 14.69 -11.19
C THR A 621 15.40 14.03 -11.74
N VAL A 622 14.85 14.51 -12.86
CA VAL A 622 13.73 13.82 -13.54
C VAL A 622 14.15 12.40 -13.92
N GLY A 623 13.35 11.40 -13.52
CA GLY A 623 13.67 9.97 -13.69
C GLY A 623 14.62 9.39 -12.63
N VAL A 624 15.14 10.19 -11.70
CA VAL A 624 16.07 9.74 -10.65
C VAL A 624 15.30 9.48 -9.34
N PHE A 625 15.21 8.21 -8.97
CA PHE A 625 14.53 7.71 -7.77
C PHE A 625 14.80 8.56 -6.51
N GLN A 626 13.79 8.74 -5.64
CA GLN A 626 13.77 9.61 -4.45
C GLN A 626 13.88 11.13 -4.70
N PHE A 627 14.46 11.57 -5.83
CA PHE A 627 14.79 12.98 -6.05
C PHE A 627 13.91 13.72 -7.07
N GLU A 628 12.82 13.11 -7.55
CA GLU A 628 12.02 13.64 -8.68
C GLU A 628 11.10 14.82 -8.31
N SER A 629 10.70 14.95 -7.04
CA SER A 629 9.64 15.89 -6.64
C SER A 629 10.07 17.35 -6.81
N GLY A 630 9.10 18.25 -7.06
CA GLY A 630 9.38 19.67 -7.26
C GLY A 630 10.08 20.33 -6.07
N GLY A 631 9.63 20.06 -4.84
CA GLY A 631 10.28 20.62 -3.66
C GLY A 631 11.63 19.96 -3.34
N MET A 632 11.81 18.67 -3.62
CA MET A 632 13.12 18.03 -3.47
C MET A 632 14.15 18.65 -4.42
N ARG A 633 13.75 18.94 -5.67
CA ARG A 633 14.61 19.65 -6.63
C ARG A 633 14.99 21.05 -6.15
N ARG A 634 14.08 21.76 -5.48
CA ARG A 634 14.41 23.06 -4.86
C ARG A 634 15.40 22.90 -3.71
N LEU A 635 15.20 21.92 -2.84
CA LEU A 635 16.12 21.63 -1.75
C LEU A 635 17.53 21.32 -2.26
N LEU A 636 17.65 20.47 -3.29
CA LEU A 636 18.94 20.17 -3.91
C LEU A 636 19.64 21.41 -4.48
N LYS A 637 18.88 22.32 -5.11
CA LYS A 637 19.41 23.61 -5.60
C LYS A 637 19.93 24.49 -4.47
N SER A 638 19.19 24.57 -3.37
CA SER A 638 19.64 25.32 -2.20
C SER A 638 20.90 24.70 -1.58
N LEU A 639 20.95 23.38 -1.46
CA LEU A 639 22.12 22.65 -0.96
C LEU A 639 23.33 22.73 -1.92
N GLY A 640 23.08 22.95 -3.21
CA GLY A 640 24.11 23.02 -4.24
C GLY A 640 24.71 24.40 -4.47
N ALA A 641 24.21 25.45 -3.80
CA ALA A 641 24.68 26.82 -4.00
C ALA A 641 26.19 27.00 -3.78
N GLU A 642 26.75 26.33 -2.76
CA GLU A 642 28.19 26.32 -2.42
C GLU A 642 28.87 24.98 -2.79
N GLY A 643 28.28 24.23 -3.73
CA GLY A 643 28.70 22.87 -4.09
C GLY A 643 28.01 21.77 -3.27
N ILE A 644 27.75 20.62 -3.90
CA ILE A 644 27.03 19.49 -3.28
C ILE A 644 27.93 18.25 -3.20
N THR A 645 27.82 17.51 -2.10
CA THR A 645 28.49 16.23 -1.89
C THR A 645 27.50 15.07 -1.88
N PHE A 646 27.98 13.84 -1.96
CA PHE A 646 27.13 12.67 -1.79
C PHE A 646 26.41 12.64 -0.43
N GLU A 647 27.08 13.05 0.66
CA GLU A 647 26.47 13.10 2.00
C GLU A 647 25.31 14.11 2.08
N ASP A 648 25.38 15.21 1.32
CA ASP A 648 24.26 16.16 1.22
C ASP A 648 23.06 15.53 0.51
N CYS A 649 23.29 14.72 -0.53
CA CYS A 649 22.22 13.97 -1.18
C CYS A 649 21.58 12.96 -0.20
N VAL A 650 22.40 12.28 0.61
CA VAL A 650 21.92 11.39 1.69
C VAL A 650 21.07 12.17 2.70
N ALA A 651 21.53 13.35 3.13
CA ALA A 651 20.79 14.20 4.07
C ALA A 651 19.48 14.72 3.46
N ALA A 652 19.47 15.09 2.19
CA ALA A 652 18.28 15.58 1.50
C ALA A 652 17.11 14.56 1.55
N THR A 653 17.39 13.26 1.38
CA THR A 653 16.34 12.23 1.49
C THR A 653 15.75 12.10 2.91
N ALA A 654 16.55 12.41 3.94
CA ALA A 654 16.11 12.40 5.33
C ALA A 654 15.35 13.69 5.71
N LEU A 655 15.79 14.84 5.21
CA LEU A 655 15.26 16.16 5.53
C LEU A 655 13.96 16.50 4.77
N TYR A 656 13.77 16.00 3.55
CA TYR A 656 12.59 16.34 2.75
C TYR A 656 11.33 15.58 3.19
N ARG A 657 10.85 15.86 4.41
CA ARG A 657 9.68 15.22 5.04
C ARG A 657 8.92 16.25 5.90
N PRO A 658 7.59 16.09 6.11
CA PRO A 658 6.78 17.10 6.82
C PRO A 658 7.35 17.55 8.18
N GLY A 659 7.81 16.62 9.03
CA GLY A 659 8.37 16.97 10.34
C GLY A 659 9.60 17.88 10.32
N PRO A 660 10.70 17.48 9.66
CA PRO A 660 11.87 18.35 9.50
C PRO A 660 11.57 19.68 8.80
N MET A 661 10.62 19.72 7.86
CA MET A 661 10.17 20.96 7.23
C MET A 661 9.47 21.90 8.21
N ASP A 662 8.49 21.39 8.96
CA ASP A 662 7.69 22.18 9.90
C ASP A 662 8.53 22.71 11.08
N SER A 663 9.59 21.99 11.45
CA SER A 663 10.51 22.37 12.53
C SER A 663 11.59 23.39 12.15
N GLY A 664 11.70 23.79 10.87
CA GLY A 664 12.79 24.66 10.37
C GLY A 664 14.16 23.99 10.26
N MET A 665 14.26 22.69 10.56
CA MET A 665 15.51 21.92 10.52
C MET A 665 16.12 21.88 9.11
N MET A 666 15.28 21.75 8.09
CA MET A 666 15.72 21.79 6.70
C MET A 666 16.38 23.13 6.37
N ASP A 667 15.81 24.24 6.85
CA ASP A 667 16.33 25.58 6.59
C ASP A 667 17.65 25.82 7.34
N SER A 668 17.76 25.41 8.61
CA SER A 668 19.04 25.48 9.35
C SER A 668 20.14 24.65 8.71
N TYR A 669 19.84 23.46 8.18
CA TYR A 669 20.84 22.66 7.47
C TYR A 669 21.37 23.41 6.24
N VAL A 670 20.46 23.98 5.43
CA VAL A 670 20.82 24.75 4.23
C VAL A 670 21.63 26.00 4.60
N ASN A 671 21.18 26.77 5.60
CA ASN A 671 21.82 28.03 6.00
C ASN A 671 23.22 27.79 6.58
N ARG A 672 23.38 26.78 7.44
CA ARG A 672 24.68 26.45 8.02
C ARG A 672 25.66 25.94 6.97
N LYS A 673 25.17 25.14 6.02
CA LYS A 673 25.98 24.73 4.87
C LYS A 673 26.42 25.93 4.03
N ALA A 674 25.51 26.86 3.77
CA ALA A 674 25.79 28.09 3.01
C ALA A 674 26.65 29.11 3.79
N GLY A 675 26.97 28.84 5.05
CA GLY A 675 27.71 29.77 5.91
C GLY A 675 26.93 31.02 6.32
N THR A 676 25.60 31.01 6.17
CA THR A 676 24.71 32.11 6.58
C THR A 676 24.21 31.97 8.02
N GLU A 677 24.40 30.79 8.62
CA GLU A 677 24.14 30.49 10.03
C GLU A 677 25.37 29.78 10.64
N ASP A 678 25.76 30.13 11.87
CA ASP A 678 26.88 29.49 12.56
C ASP A 678 26.56 28.04 12.97
N VAL A 679 27.53 27.14 12.85
CA VAL A 679 27.42 25.76 13.35
C VAL A 679 27.67 25.75 14.86
N LEU A 680 26.60 25.51 15.62
CA LEU A 680 26.64 25.44 17.08
C LEU A 680 26.47 24.00 17.58
N TYR A 681 27.28 23.63 18.58
CA TYR A 681 27.15 22.39 19.32
C TYR A 681 26.88 22.73 20.78
N GLU A 682 25.87 22.10 21.39
CA GLU A 682 25.57 22.29 22.82
C GLU A 682 26.71 21.79 23.71
N HIS A 683 27.51 20.83 23.23
CA HIS A 683 28.73 20.36 23.89
C HIS A 683 29.79 19.92 22.86
N PRO A 684 31.09 20.12 23.11
CA PRO A 684 32.17 19.73 22.19
C PRO A 684 32.16 18.26 21.77
N LYS A 685 31.78 17.34 22.68
CA LYS A 685 31.66 15.90 22.37
C LYS A 685 30.57 15.57 21.34
N MET A 686 29.65 16.49 21.03
CA MET A 686 28.64 16.28 19.98
C MET A 686 29.21 16.51 18.57
N ALA A 687 30.39 17.14 18.45
CA ALA A 687 30.97 17.47 17.16
C ALA A 687 31.20 16.23 16.29
N ASP A 688 31.70 15.14 16.86
CA ASP A 688 31.97 13.89 16.13
C ASP A 688 30.71 13.25 15.54
N ALA A 689 29.54 13.45 16.17
CA ALA A 689 28.26 12.93 15.70
C ALA A 689 27.59 13.85 14.65
N LEU A 690 27.78 15.16 14.78
CA LEU A 690 26.97 16.17 14.07
C LEU A 690 27.74 17.02 13.05
N ASN A 691 29.07 16.91 12.96
CA ASN A 691 29.87 17.71 12.03
C ASN A 691 29.47 17.51 10.56
N LYS A 692 29.21 16.26 10.14
CA LYS A 692 28.77 15.88 8.79
C LYS A 692 27.35 16.38 8.46
N THR A 693 26.62 16.87 9.47
CA THR A 693 25.28 17.44 9.32
C THR A 693 25.22 18.87 9.84
N TYR A 694 26.35 19.58 9.88
CA TYR A 694 26.43 20.99 10.25
C TYR A 694 25.78 21.31 11.60
N GLY A 695 25.97 20.43 12.61
CA GLY A 695 25.40 20.60 13.95
C GLY A 695 23.89 20.31 14.03
N VAL A 696 23.25 19.90 12.93
CA VAL A 696 21.83 19.55 12.88
C VAL A 696 21.66 18.05 13.16
N MET A 697 20.80 17.68 14.10
CA MET A 697 20.44 16.28 14.32
C MET A 697 19.50 15.84 13.18
N VAL A 698 19.89 14.85 12.39
CA VAL A 698 19.13 14.33 11.23
C VAL A 698 18.87 12.84 11.35
N TYR A 699 19.82 12.08 11.90
CA TYR A 699 19.75 10.62 11.96
C TYR A 699 19.55 10.07 13.36
N GLN A 700 18.93 8.89 13.43
CA GLN A 700 18.78 8.12 14.66
C GLN A 700 20.13 7.65 15.21
N GLU A 701 21.07 7.31 14.32
CA GLU A 701 22.43 6.93 14.65
C GLU A 701 23.18 8.05 15.41
N GLN A 702 22.89 9.32 15.07
CA GLN A 702 23.49 10.46 15.77
C GLN A 702 22.98 10.58 17.21
N VAL A 703 21.68 10.36 17.43
CA VAL A 703 21.10 10.32 18.78
C VAL A 703 21.77 9.22 19.60
N MET A 704 21.95 8.03 19.00
CA MET A 704 22.60 6.93 19.70
C MET A 704 24.04 7.26 20.10
N GLN A 705 24.79 7.89 19.19
CA GLN A 705 26.16 8.32 19.45
C GLN A 705 26.23 9.41 20.52
N ILE A 706 25.35 10.41 20.47
CA ILE A 706 25.26 11.50 21.46
C ILE A 706 24.97 10.93 22.85
N SER A 707 24.02 9.99 22.98
CA SER A 707 23.72 9.36 24.27
C SER A 707 24.90 8.58 24.84
N ARG A 708 25.71 7.92 24.00
CA ARG A 708 26.94 7.28 24.43
C ARG A 708 27.99 8.30 24.88
N ASP A 709 28.25 9.30 24.05
CA ASP A 709 29.38 10.21 24.24
C ASP A 709 29.15 11.20 25.40
N LEU A 710 27.89 11.59 25.63
CA LEU A 710 27.52 12.51 26.72
C LEU A 710 27.15 11.80 28.03
N ALA A 711 26.28 10.79 27.95
CA ALA A 711 25.69 10.14 29.13
C ALA A 711 26.33 8.78 29.46
N GLY A 712 27.29 8.31 28.65
CA GLY A 712 27.97 7.03 28.90
C GLY A 712 27.13 5.79 28.60
N PHE A 713 26.02 5.92 27.86
CA PHE A 713 25.17 4.78 27.48
C PHE A 713 25.97 3.75 26.68
N SER A 714 25.71 2.46 26.89
CA SER A 714 26.08 1.45 25.92
C SER A 714 25.31 1.65 24.60
N MET A 715 25.85 1.15 23.50
CA MET A 715 25.15 1.22 22.19
C MET A 715 23.82 0.46 22.20
N ALA A 716 23.70 -0.57 23.05
CA ALA A 716 22.47 -1.33 23.24
C ALA A 716 21.38 -0.50 23.96
N GLU A 717 21.76 0.24 25.02
CA GLU A 717 20.88 1.18 25.72
C GLU A 717 20.46 2.35 24.82
N ALA A 718 21.38 2.84 24.00
CA ALA A 718 21.11 3.90 23.04
C ALA A 718 20.07 3.48 21.99
N ASP A 719 20.11 2.24 21.47
CA ASP A 719 19.05 1.72 20.59
C ASP A 719 17.70 1.55 21.33
N LYS A 720 17.71 1.18 22.62
CA LYS A 720 16.48 1.11 23.43
C LYS A 720 15.86 2.49 23.61
N LEU A 721 16.65 3.52 23.90
CA LEU A 721 16.19 4.91 23.96
C LEU A 721 15.53 5.34 22.63
N ARG A 722 16.22 5.11 21.51
CA ARG A 722 15.70 5.40 20.17
C ARG A 722 14.35 4.69 19.91
N LYS A 723 14.19 3.43 20.34
CA LYS A 723 12.91 2.70 20.22
C LYS A 723 11.82 3.27 21.11
N ALA A 724 12.14 3.65 22.34
CA ALA A 724 11.20 4.28 23.27
C ALA A 724 10.67 5.60 22.67
N MET A 725 11.57 6.40 22.10
CA MET A 725 11.22 7.63 21.38
C MET A 725 10.31 7.37 20.19
N GLY A 726 10.64 6.39 19.34
CA GLY A 726 9.82 6.05 18.17
C GLY A 726 8.41 5.55 18.53
N LYS A 727 8.25 4.90 19.69
CA LYS A 727 6.94 4.44 20.20
C LYS A 727 6.18 5.51 20.99
N LYS A 728 6.80 6.66 21.27
CA LYS A 728 6.27 7.70 22.16
C LYS A 728 5.81 7.13 23.52
N ASP A 729 6.53 6.13 24.07
CA ASP A 729 6.15 5.50 25.34
C ASP A 729 6.48 6.45 26.51
N PRO A 730 5.49 7.08 27.17
CA PRO A 730 5.76 8.13 28.15
C PRO A 730 6.54 7.61 29.37
N LYS A 731 6.32 6.36 29.75
CA LYS A 731 6.97 5.76 30.93
C LYS A 731 8.44 5.48 30.65
N LEU A 732 8.74 4.85 29.53
CA LEU A 732 10.12 4.59 29.12
C LEU A 732 10.87 5.89 28.85
N MET A 733 10.21 6.88 28.24
CA MET A 733 10.84 8.18 27.98
C MET A 733 11.25 8.91 29.26
N ALA A 734 10.42 8.86 30.32
CA ALA A 734 10.80 9.40 31.63
C ALA A 734 11.99 8.65 32.23
N GLU A 735 11.96 7.31 32.21
CA GLU A 735 13.07 6.48 32.73
C GLU A 735 14.41 6.80 32.04
N TYR A 736 14.42 6.89 30.71
CA TYR A 736 15.64 7.21 29.98
C TYR A 736 16.06 8.67 30.11
N ARG A 737 15.13 9.59 30.39
CA ARG A 737 15.46 10.98 30.71
C ARG A 737 16.31 11.03 31.96
N ASP A 738 15.85 10.38 33.03
CA ASP A 738 16.55 10.36 34.32
C ASP A 738 17.94 9.73 34.16
N LYS A 739 18.02 8.57 33.50
CA LYS A 739 19.30 7.91 33.19
C LYS A 739 20.25 8.77 32.36
N PHE A 740 19.73 9.49 31.37
CA PHE A 740 20.55 10.36 30.54
C PHE A 740 21.12 11.52 31.35
N VAL A 741 20.30 12.13 32.21
CA VAL A 741 20.69 13.24 33.06
C VAL A 741 21.73 12.80 34.11
N GLU A 742 21.46 11.72 34.83
CA GLU A 742 22.42 11.11 35.78
C GLU A 742 23.73 10.75 35.09
N GLY A 743 23.65 10.19 33.88
CA GLY A 743 24.82 9.84 33.08
C GLY A 743 25.64 11.06 32.67
N CYS A 744 24.99 12.16 32.26
CA CYS A 744 25.69 13.40 31.88
C CYS A 744 26.39 14.04 33.08
N ASP A 745 25.75 14.05 34.25
CA ASP A 745 26.34 14.55 35.49
C ASP A 745 27.55 13.69 35.91
N ALA A 746 27.40 12.36 35.88
CA ALA A 746 28.48 11.42 36.20
C ALA A 746 29.68 11.53 35.25
N GLN A 747 29.44 11.85 33.98
CA GLN A 747 30.49 12.07 32.96
C GLN A 747 31.05 13.50 32.97
N GLY A 748 30.47 14.41 33.76
CA GLY A 748 30.83 15.82 33.82
C GLY A 748 30.62 16.58 32.51
N THR A 749 29.66 16.17 31.69
CA THR A 749 29.38 16.79 30.38
C THR A 749 28.33 17.90 30.48
N PHE A 750 27.30 17.73 31.30
CA PHE A 750 26.26 18.73 31.56
C PHE A 750 25.76 18.65 33.00
N ASP A 751 25.28 19.77 33.54
CA ASP A 751 24.46 19.77 34.75
C ASP A 751 23.04 19.26 34.48
N GLU A 752 22.28 18.99 35.54
CA GLU A 752 20.91 18.46 35.47
C GLU A 752 19.98 19.28 34.56
N THR A 753 20.12 20.62 34.59
CA THR A 753 19.25 21.54 33.86
C THR A 753 19.55 21.48 32.35
N HIS A 754 20.82 21.58 31.97
CA HIS A 754 21.24 21.53 30.59
C HIS A 754 21.06 20.13 29.98
N ALA A 755 21.35 19.07 30.75
CA ALA A 755 21.14 17.69 30.33
C ALA A 755 19.64 17.41 30.07
N GLY A 756 18.77 17.87 30.96
CA GLY A 756 17.32 17.75 30.80
C GLY A 756 16.82 18.50 29.56
N ALA A 757 17.25 19.75 29.37
CA ALA A 757 16.87 20.53 28.20
C ALA A 757 17.35 19.91 26.89
N LEU A 758 18.56 19.34 26.86
CA LEU A 758 19.07 18.62 25.70
C LEU A 758 18.27 17.34 25.43
N PHE A 759 17.95 16.57 26.48
CA PHE A 759 17.12 15.37 26.33
C PHE A 759 15.74 15.70 25.75
N ASP A 760 15.11 16.78 26.22
CA ASP A 760 13.80 17.21 25.73
C ASP A 760 13.87 17.61 24.24
N LYS A 761 14.97 18.23 23.80
CA LYS A 761 15.26 18.47 22.36
C LYS A 761 15.44 17.16 21.58
N ILE A 762 16.18 16.19 22.12
CA ILE A 762 16.38 14.87 21.49
C ILE A 762 15.03 14.13 21.39
N ALA A 763 14.19 14.18 22.42
CA ALA A 763 12.87 13.55 22.44
C ALA A 763 11.93 14.17 21.38
N ALA A 764 11.92 15.50 21.28
CA ALA A 764 11.19 16.21 20.24
C ALA A 764 11.70 15.86 18.82
N PHE A 765 13.02 15.73 18.68
CA PHE A 765 13.67 15.33 17.43
C PHE A 765 13.36 13.89 17.02
N ALA A 766 13.34 12.96 17.98
CA ALA A 766 13.31 11.54 17.68
C ALA A 766 11.98 11.06 17.06
N GLY A 767 10.93 11.87 17.11
CA GLY A 767 9.73 11.68 16.28
C GLY A 767 10.00 11.79 14.77
N TYR A 768 11.11 12.44 14.38
CA TYR A 768 11.45 12.78 12.99
C TYR A 768 12.78 12.23 12.51
N GLY A 769 13.65 11.77 13.42
CA GLY A 769 14.97 11.23 13.08
C GLY A 769 14.91 10.04 12.10
N PHE A 770 15.82 10.04 11.13
CA PHE A 770 15.83 9.06 10.04
C PHE A 770 16.90 7.97 10.20
N ASN A 771 16.73 6.83 9.53
CA ASN A 771 17.73 5.77 9.46
C ASN A 771 18.83 6.15 8.47
N ARG A 772 20.06 6.40 8.92
CA ARG A 772 21.18 6.75 8.02
C ARG A 772 21.52 5.61 7.07
N SER A 773 21.56 4.37 7.56
CA SER A 773 21.90 3.20 6.74
C SER A 773 20.97 3.08 5.52
N HIS A 774 19.66 3.21 5.76
CA HIS A 774 18.65 3.19 4.70
C HIS A 774 18.77 4.36 3.73
N SER A 775 19.08 5.56 4.25
CA SER A 775 19.29 6.75 3.43
C SER A 775 20.48 6.58 2.47
N VAL A 776 21.61 6.08 2.97
CA VAL A 776 22.81 5.84 2.16
C VAL A 776 22.53 4.81 1.08
N GLU A 777 21.94 3.66 1.45
CA GLU A 777 21.62 2.58 0.52
C GLU A 777 20.74 3.06 -0.65
N TYR A 778 19.68 3.83 -0.36
CA TYR A 778 18.80 4.33 -1.42
C TYR A 778 19.45 5.42 -2.26
N THR A 779 20.26 6.28 -1.64
CA THR A 779 21.00 7.32 -2.34
C THR A 779 22.05 6.72 -3.29
N LEU A 780 22.66 5.57 -2.96
CA LEU A 780 23.55 4.85 -3.88
C LEU A 780 22.82 4.44 -5.18
N ILE A 781 21.59 3.93 -5.10
CA ILE A 781 20.78 3.60 -6.29
C ILE A 781 20.49 4.86 -7.11
N SER A 782 20.10 5.94 -6.44
CA SER A 782 19.83 7.23 -7.09
C SER A 782 21.07 7.82 -7.75
N TYR A 783 22.23 7.72 -7.10
CA TYR A 783 23.50 8.20 -7.64
C TYR A 783 23.91 7.39 -8.87
N GLN A 784 23.80 6.06 -8.83
CA GLN A 784 24.02 5.21 -9.99
C GLN A 784 23.08 5.55 -11.16
N SER A 785 21.80 5.83 -10.86
CA SER A 785 20.82 6.25 -11.85
C SER A 785 21.18 7.60 -12.46
N MET A 786 21.61 8.57 -11.65
CA MET A 786 22.07 9.87 -12.12
C MET A 786 23.34 9.75 -12.96
N TRP A 787 24.30 8.90 -12.56
CA TRP A 787 25.50 8.66 -13.35
C TRP A 787 25.17 8.09 -14.73
N LEU A 788 24.22 7.15 -14.82
CA LEU A 788 23.72 6.64 -16.10
C LEU A 788 23.05 7.76 -16.92
N LYS A 789 22.25 8.61 -16.29
CA LYS A 789 21.61 9.74 -16.94
C LYS A 789 22.61 10.76 -17.50
N VAL A 790 23.69 11.04 -16.78
CA VAL A 790 24.71 12.02 -17.19
C VAL A 790 25.59 11.45 -18.31
N ASN A 791 26.00 10.18 -18.20
CA ASN A 791 26.97 9.57 -19.11
C ASN A 791 26.35 8.83 -20.31
N TYR A 792 25.11 8.38 -20.18
CA TYR A 792 24.35 7.62 -21.18
C TYR A 792 22.88 8.10 -21.22
N PRO A 793 22.64 9.39 -21.53
CA PRO A 793 21.35 10.03 -21.35
C PRO A 793 20.23 9.35 -22.16
N ILE A 794 20.50 8.98 -23.42
CA ILE A 794 19.47 8.41 -24.29
C ILE A 794 19.08 6.98 -23.87
N GLU A 795 20.05 6.16 -23.45
CA GLU A 795 19.79 4.82 -22.92
C GLU A 795 19.01 4.88 -21.59
N PHE A 796 19.36 5.83 -20.72
CA PHE A 796 18.65 6.03 -19.46
C PHE A 796 17.21 6.52 -19.69
N ILE A 797 17.01 7.53 -20.55
CA ILE A 797 15.68 8.04 -20.88
C ILE A 797 14.82 6.97 -21.57
N ALA A 798 15.39 6.18 -22.49
CA ALA A 798 14.69 5.06 -23.10
C ALA A 798 14.24 4.02 -22.07
N ALA A 799 15.09 3.72 -21.08
CA ALA A 799 14.75 2.81 -19.99
C ALA A 799 13.63 3.37 -19.09
N CYS A 800 13.71 4.64 -18.69
CA CYS A 800 12.66 5.32 -17.93
C CYS A 800 11.32 5.33 -18.69
N LEU A 801 11.33 5.74 -19.96
CA LEU A 801 10.15 5.77 -20.82
C LEU A 801 9.55 4.39 -21.05
N SER A 802 10.34 3.31 -20.94
CA SER A 802 9.85 1.94 -21.08
C SER A 802 9.09 1.46 -19.83
N LEU A 803 9.61 1.77 -18.64
CA LEU A 803 9.20 1.11 -17.40
C LEU A 803 8.37 1.99 -16.46
N MET A 804 8.60 3.29 -16.44
CA MET A 804 7.89 4.19 -15.52
C MET A 804 6.42 4.38 -15.93
N LYS A 805 5.59 4.70 -14.94
CA LYS A 805 4.14 4.89 -15.09
C LYS A 805 3.77 6.06 -16.02
N GLU A 806 2.60 5.96 -16.63
CA GLU A 806 2.07 6.93 -17.61
C GLU A 806 2.04 8.37 -17.10
N ASP A 807 1.79 8.60 -15.81
CA ASP A 807 1.75 9.93 -15.20
C ASP A 807 3.12 10.62 -15.13
N LYS A 808 4.22 9.85 -15.20
CA LYS A 808 5.59 10.37 -15.21
C LYS A 808 6.16 10.62 -16.61
N LEU A 809 5.56 10.03 -17.64
CA LEU A 809 6.06 10.10 -19.02
C LEU A 809 6.15 11.53 -19.57
N PRO A 810 5.18 12.45 -19.33
CA PRO A 810 5.28 13.81 -19.84
C PRO A 810 6.51 14.57 -19.33
N ALA A 811 6.87 14.39 -18.05
CA ALA A 811 8.06 15.00 -17.48
C ALA A 811 9.35 14.40 -18.07
N LEU A 812 9.38 13.09 -18.32
CA LEU A 812 10.49 12.41 -18.98
C LEU A 812 10.68 12.87 -20.43
N LEU A 813 9.58 13.12 -21.16
CA LEU A 813 9.65 13.69 -22.51
C LEU A 813 10.19 15.12 -22.51
N GLY A 814 9.76 15.96 -21.56
CA GLY A 814 10.34 17.31 -21.41
C GLY A 814 11.83 17.25 -21.06
N GLU A 815 12.24 16.26 -20.26
CA GLU A 815 13.66 16.03 -19.98
C GLU A 815 14.43 15.50 -21.19
N ALA A 816 13.83 14.62 -22.00
CA ALA A 816 14.41 14.15 -23.26
C ALA A 816 14.68 15.33 -24.20
N GLU A 817 13.70 16.21 -24.38
CA GLU A 817 13.81 17.43 -25.18
C GLU A 817 14.92 18.35 -24.67
N ARG A 818 15.00 18.58 -23.35
CA ARG A 818 16.08 19.36 -22.72
C ARG A 818 17.48 18.77 -22.98
N LEU A 819 17.57 17.45 -23.10
CA LEU A 819 18.80 16.72 -23.43
C LEU A 819 19.06 16.62 -24.94
N GLY A 820 18.20 17.23 -25.78
CA GLY A 820 18.31 17.15 -27.24
C GLY A 820 17.90 15.79 -27.83
N ILE A 821 17.16 14.98 -27.07
CA ILE A 821 16.66 13.66 -27.50
C ILE A 821 15.26 13.82 -28.07
N GLU A 822 15.13 13.51 -29.35
CA GLU A 822 13.87 13.47 -30.07
C GLU A 822 13.18 12.12 -29.87
N VAL A 823 11.90 12.12 -29.47
CA VAL A 823 11.09 10.91 -29.33
C VAL A 823 10.05 10.85 -30.45
N LEU A 824 10.25 9.91 -31.38
CA LEU A 824 9.45 9.74 -32.58
C LEU A 824 8.27 8.78 -32.38
N PRO A 825 7.12 9.03 -33.04
CA PRO A 825 6.04 8.05 -33.12
C PRO A 825 6.50 6.73 -33.77
N PRO A 826 5.78 5.62 -33.54
CA PRO A 826 6.18 4.32 -34.08
C PRO A 826 6.33 4.33 -35.60
N ASN A 827 7.27 3.54 -36.12
CA ASN A 827 7.52 3.33 -37.54
C ASN A 827 7.50 1.82 -37.86
N ILE A 828 6.77 1.41 -38.89
CA ILE A 828 6.55 0.00 -39.17
C ILE A 828 7.83 -0.81 -39.45
N ASN A 829 8.84 -0.17 -40.03
CA ASN A 829 10.10 -0.79 -40.42
C ASN A 829 11.19 -0.69 -39.35
N GLN A 830 11.05 0.21 -38.38
CA GLN A 830 12.09 0.49 -37.40
C GLN A 830 11.67 0.16 -35.95
N SER A 831 10.43 0.47 -35.54
CA SER A 831 9.95 0.21 -34.17
C SER A 831 9.87 -1.27 -33.83
N SER A 832 9.87 -1.59 -32.53
CA SER A 832 9.71 -2.95 -32.02
C SER A 832 8.76 -3.00 -30.80
N GLY A 833 8.93 -3.99 -29.92
CA GLY A 833 8.28 -4.07 -28.61
C GLY A 833 9.03 -3.31 -27.49
N LYS A 834 10.16 -2.67 -27.80
CA LYS A 834 10.91 -1.79 -26.91
C LYS A 834 11.22 -0.45 -27.59
N PHE A 835 11.62 0.55 -26.81
CA PHE A 835 12.11 1.81 -27.38
C PHE A 835 13.38 1.51 -28.19
N GLU A 836 13.36 1.88 -29.47
CA GLU A 836 14.51 1.71 -30.36
C GLU A 836 15.34 3.00 -30.38
N ILE A 837 16.66 2.87 -30.25
CA ILE A 837 17.59 4.01 -30.23
C ILE A 837 18.27 4.07 -31.60
N LEU A 838 17.79 4.95 -32.49
CA LEU A 838 18.31 5.04 -33.86
C LEU A 838 19.66 5.75 -33.93
N THR A 839 19.79 6.83 -33.14
CA THR A 839 20.96 7.70 -33.06
C THR A 839 21.14 8.10 -31.60
N ASP A 840 22.19 8.86 -31.28
CA ASP A 840 22.39 9.38 -29.91
C ASP A 840 21.36 10.46 -29.50
N THR A 841 20.50 10.88 -30.44
CA THR A 841 19.51 11.94 -30.23
C THR A 841 18.11 11.54 -30.70
N THR A 842 17.86 10.28 -31.04
CA THR A 842 16.57 9.86 -31.62
C THR A 842 16.09 8.52 -31.08
N LEU A 843 14.92 8.53 -30.44
CA LEU A 843 14.19 7.40 -29.90
C LEU A 843 12.94 7.12 -30.73
N LEU A 844 12.57 5.85 -30.88
CA LEU A 844 11.32 5.41 -31.51
C LEU A 844 10.41 4.73 -30.49
N ILE A 845 9.16 5.17 -30.45
CA ILE A 845 8.13 4.57 -29.59
C ILE A 845 7.82 3.13 -30.06
N PRO A 846 7.70 2.15 -29.14
CA PRO A 846 7.32 0.79 -29.48
C PRO A 846 5.82 0.62 -29.77
N PHE A 847 5.48 -0.44 -30.52
CA PHE A 847 4.09 -0.71 -30.92
C PHE A 847 3.17 -1.02 -29.74
N ASN A 848 3.67 -1.70 -28.71
CA ASN A 848 2.87 -2.06 -27.53
C ASN A 848 2.51 -0.87 -26.63
N ARG A 849 3.04 0.34 -26.90
CA ARG A 849 2.58 1.59 -26.26
C ARG A 849 1.36 2.20 -26.95
N ILE A 850 0.95 1.66 -28.09
CA ILE A 850 -0.30 2.04 -28.76
C ILE A 850 -1.45 1.30 -28.08
N LYS A 851 -2.38 2.04 -27.50
CA LYS A 851 -3.58 1.50 -26.85
C LYS A 851 -4.37 0.61 -27.81
N GLY A 852 -4.45 -0.68 -27.48
CA GLY A 852 -5.12 -1.69 -28.29
C GLY A 852 -4.20 -2.55 -29.15
N ILE A 853 -2.88 -2.35 -29.08
CA ILE A 853 -1.88 -3.24 -29.67
C ILE A 853 -1.19 -4.03 -28.54
N SER A 854 -1.14 -5.35 -28.70
CA SER A 854 -0.55 -6.26 -27.72
C SER A 854 0.86 -6.71 -28.13
N ASP A 855 1.59 -7.35 -27.20
CA ASP A 855 2.87 -7.99 -27.53
C ASP A 855 2.70 -9.09 -28.59
N ASN A 856 1.57 -9.81 -28.60
CA ASN A 856 1.27 -10.80 -29.65
C ASN A 856 1.18 -10.17 -31.04
N THR A 857 0.55 -9.00 -31.14
CA THR A 857 0.47 -8.26 -32.40
C THR A 857 1.85 -7.74 -32.81
N THR A 858 2.61 -7.22 -31.84
CA THR A 858 3.97 -6.72 -32.05
C THR A 858 4.90 -7.81 -32.56
N ASN A 859 4.92 -8.97 -31.90
CA ASN A 859 5.77 -10.11 -32.28
C ASN A 859 5.41 -10.61 -33.69
N ALA A 860 4.12 -10.69 -34.04
CA ALA A 860 3.70 -11.09 -35.38
C ALA A 860 4.22 -10.13 -36.48
N ILE A 861 4.27 -8.82 -36.20
CA ILE A 861 4.85 -7.83 -37.12
C ILE A 861 6.35 -8.04 -37.26
N LEU A 862 7.05 -8.25 -36.14
CA LEU A 862 8.50 -8.45 -36.12
C LEU A 862 8.94 -9.74 -36.81
N GLU A 863 8.23 -10.84 -36.56
CA GLU A 863 8.44 -12.13 -37.21
C GLU A 863 8.28 -12.01 -38.74
N ALA A 864 7.22 -11.34 -39.19
CA ALA A 864 7.00 -11.09 -40.61
C ALA A 864 8.10 -10.20 -41.21
N ARG A 865 8.54 -9.16 -40.49
CA ARG A 865 9.60 -8.23 -40.91
C ARG A 865 10.98 -8.88 -41.03
N ALA A 866 11.20 -10.07 -40.43
CA ALA A 866 12.48 -10.78 -40.54
C ALA A 866 12.87 -11.11 -42.00
N ALA A 867 11.90 -11.21 -42.91
CA ALA A 867 12.15 -11.40 -44.34
C ALA A 867 12.57 -10.10 -45.10
N GLY A 868 12.69 -8.96 -44.41
CA GLY A 868 13.06 -7.66 -44.98
C GLY A 868 12.08 -6.55 -44.60
N PRO A 869 12.40 -5.26 -44.86
CA PRO A 869 11.48 -4.16 -44.60
C PRO A 869 10.19 -4.33 -45.43
N PHE A 870 9.07 -3.84 -44.88
CA PHE A 870 7.82 -3.75 -45.61
C PHE A 870 7.91 -2.63 -46.65
N THR A 871 7.47 -2.92 -47.87
CA THR A 871 7.48 -1.94 -48.98
C THR A 871 6.14 -1.25 -49.18
N SER A 872 5.03 -1.87 -48.77
CA SER A 872 3.68 -1.32 -48.83
C SER A 872 2.78 -1.93 -47.76
N VAL A 873 1.55 -1.41 -47.62
CA VAL A 873 0.57 -1.96 -46.67
C VAL A 873 0.07 -3.33 -47.15
N GLU A 874 0.02 -3.56 -48.46
CA GLU A 874 -0.31 -4.86 -49.06
C GLU A 874 0.74 -5.92 -48.69
N ASP A 875 2.03 -5.58 -48.80
CA ASP A 875 3.13 -6.48 -48.39
C ASP A 875 3.01 -6.86 -46.90
N LEU A 876 2.65 -5.90 -46.04
CA LEU A 876 2.35 -6.18 -44.64
C LEU A 876 1.14 -7.10 -44.45
N ILE A 877 0.06 -6.91 -45.22
CA ILE A 877 -1.15 -7.72 -45.12
C ILE A 877 -0.92 -9.17 -45.59
N GLU A 878 -0.03 -9.36 -46.56
CA GLU A 878 0.34 -10.69 -47.07
C GLU A 878 1.26 -11.44 -46.10
N ARG A 879 2.22 -10.74 -45.47
CA ARG A 879 3.24 -11.35 -44.61
C ARG A 879 2.82 -11.52 -43.16
N VAL A 880 2.00 -10.62 -42.61
CA VAL A 880 1.61 -10.67 -41.20
C VAL A 880 0.35 -11.52 -41.04
N GLU A 881 0.35 -12.42 -40.04
CA GLU A 881 -0.80 -13.26 -39.74
C GLU A 881 -2.06 -12.42 -39.42
N ARG A 882 -3.08 -12.54 -40.28
CA ARG A 882 -4.31 -11.71 -40.24
C ARG A 882 -5.06 -11.73 -38.91
N ARG A 883 -5.02 -12.83 -38.15
CA ARG A 883 -5.68 -12.93 -36.84
C ARG A 883 -4.95 -12.13 -35.76
N LYS A 884 -3.61 -12.08 -35.82
CA LYS A 884 -2.76 -11.37 -34.87
C LYS A 884 -2.67 -9.86 -35.19
N CYS A 885 -2.70 -9.49 -36.47
CA CYS A 885 -2.80 -8.10 -36.94
C CYS A 885 -4.05 -7.90 -37.82
N ASN A 886 -5.20 -7.71 -37.17
CA ASN A 886 -6.48 -7.51 -37.85
C ASN A 886 -6.63 -6.06 -38.36
N ILE A 887 -7.76 -5.77 -39.03
CA ILE A 887 -8.03 -4.43 -39.59
C ILE A 887 -8.00 -3.32 -38.53
N LYS A 888 -8.49 -3.59 -37.32
CA LYS A 888 -8.46 -2.62 -36.22
C LYS A 888 -7.02 -2.28 -35.82
N HIS A 889 -6.14 -3.27 -35.70
CA HIS A 889 -4.72 -3.02 -35.39
C HIS A 889 -4.05 -2.19 -36.48
N ARG A 890 -4.35 -2.46 -37.76
CA ARG A 890 -3.82 -1.67 -38.88
C ARG A 890 -4.29 -0.22 -38.86
N THR A 891 -5.57 0.02 -38.60
CA THR A 891 -6.09 1.39 -38.45
C THR A 891 -5.40 2.13 -37.30
N LEU A 892 -5.14 1.46 -36.16
CA LEU A 892 -4.41 2.07 -35.05
C LEU A 892 -2.96 2.44 -35.42
N LEU A 893 -2.27 1.59 -36.20
CA LEU A 893 -0.92 1.87 -36.70
C LEU A 893 -0.90 3.03 -37.70
N GLU A 894 -1.88 3.07 -38.60
CA GLU A 894 -2.06 4.15 -39.57
C GLU A 894 -2.35 5.48 -38.87
N ASP A 895 -3.25 5.48 -37.88
CA ASP A 895 -3.67 6.64 -37.08
C ASP A 895 -2.47 7.34 -36.43
N VAL A 896 -1.53 6.57 -35.86
CA VAL A 896 -0.32 7.13 -35.22
C VAL A 896 0.80 7.46 -36.21
N GLY A 897 0.63 7.15 -37.49
CA GLY A 897 1.59 7.45 -38.55
C GLY A 897 2.64 6.37 -38.81
N ALA A 898 2.46 5.15 -38.33
CA ALA A 898 3.46 4.09 -38.47
C ALA A 898 3.71 3.64 -39.92
N PHE A 899 2.77 3.90 -40.82
CA PHE A 899 2.88 3.58 -42.24
C PHE A 899 3.38 4.74 -43.10
N ALA A 900 3.80 5.86 -42.52
CA ALA A 900 4.16 7.07 -43.26
C ALA A 900 5.22 6.83 -44.36
N ASP A 901 6.18 5.93 -44.12
CA ASP A 901 7.26 5.63 -45.07
C ASP A 901 6.85 4.66 -46.20
N ILE A 902 5.76 3.91 -46.02
CA ILE A 902 5.32 2.87 -46.96
C ILE A 902 4.02 3.22 -47.70
N VAL A 903 3.38 4.35 -47.34
CA VAL A 903 2.18 4.86 -47.99
C VAL A 903 2.51 6.18 -48.70
N PRO A 904 2.62 6.18 -50.05
CA PRO A 904 2.88 7.39 -50.81
C PRO A 904 1.83 8.48 -50.55
N GLY A 905 2.28 9.71 -50.26
CA GLY A 905 1.41 10.84 -49.98
C GLY A 905 0.75 10.84 -48.59
N SER A 906 1.05 9.85 -47.73
CA SER A 906 0.63 9.88 -46.34
C SER A 906 1.24 11.06 -45.59
N LEU A 907 0.47 11.63 -44.66
CA LEU A 907 1.00 12.60 -43.71
C LEU A 907 2.16 11.97 -42.93
N ALA A 908 3.26 12.71 -42.79
CA ALA A 908 4.40 12.32 -41.98
C ALA A 908 3.96 11.95 -40.54
N ALA A 909 4.72 11.09 -39.86
CA ALA A 909 4.35 10.63 -38.53
C ALA A 909 4.21 11.79 -37.53
N ARG A 910 5.02 12.85 -37.65
CA ARG A 910 4.95 14.05 -36.79
C ARG A 910 3.99 15.14 -37.29
N HIS A 911 3.20 14.86 -38.32
CA HIS A 911 2.32 15.88 -38.88
C HIS A 911 1.33 16.38 -37.82
N PRO A 912 1.08 17.70 -37.69
CA PRO A 912 0.22 18.25 -36.64
C PRO A 912 -1.18 17.61 -36.57
N ASP A 913 -1.76 17.25 -37.71
CA ASP A 913 -3.08 16.60 -37.79
C ASP A 913 -3.14 15.19 -37.16
N ARG A 914 -1.99 14.57 -36.86
CA ARG A 914 -1.92 13.27 -36.16
C ARG A 914 -1.88 13.41 -34.64
N ILE A 915 -1.52 14.58 -34.10
CA ILE A 915 -1.23 14.78 -32.67
C ILE A 915 -2.42 14.41 -31.78
N ALA A 916 -3.64 14.83 -32.16
CA ALA A 916 -4.85 14.53 -31.40
C ALA A 916 -5.05 13.02 -31.23
N ARG A 917 -4.83 12.27 -32.32
CA ARG A 917 -4.99 10.82 -32.32
C ARG A 917 -3.86 10.10 -31.61
N GLN A 918 -2.63 10.58 -31.78
CA GLN A 918 -1.46 10.08 -31.06
C GLN A 918 -1.60 10.26 -29.55
N LYS A 919 -2.09 11.41 -29.08
CA LYS A 919 -2.39 11.64 -27.65
C LYS A 919 -3.41 10.66 -27.09
N GLU A 920 -4.45 10.34 -27.86
CA GLU A 920 -5.48 9.38 -27.45
C GLU A 920 -4.94 7.94 -27.39
N LEU A 921 -4.09 7.58 -28.35
CA LEU A 921 -3.59 6.21 -28.49
C LEU A 921 -2.31 5.93 -27.71
N MET A 922 -1.51 6.95 -27.39
CA MET A 922 -0.23 6.82 -26.68
C MET A 922 -0.20 7.83 -25.52
N PRO A 923 -1.06 7.66 -24.49
CA PRO A 923 -1.18 8.60 -23.40
C PRO A 923 0.15 8.81 -22.67
N GLY A 924 0.50 10.07 -22.41
CA GLY A 924 1.74 10.46 -21.75
C GLY A 924 3.00 10.46 -22.63
N LEU A 925 2.93 9.89 -23.84
CA LEU A 925 4.06 9.84 -24.79
C LEU A 925 3.99 10.89 -25.90
N VAL A 926 3.08 11.86 -25.79
CA VAL A 926 2.90 12.93 -26.76
C VAL A 926 2.65 14.25 -26.02
N ASN A 927 3.67 15.10 -25.94
CA ASN A 927 3.58 16.41 -25.29
C ASN A 927 3.10 17.53 -26.23
N ALA A 928 3.19 17.34 -27.55
CA ALA A 928 2.86 18.37 -28.54
C ALA A 928 1.42 18.88 -28.39
N ILE A 929 1.20 20.18 -28.53
CA ILE A 929 -0.13 20.77 -28.40
C ILE A 929 -0.98 20.39 -29.61
N VAL A 930 -2.27 20.10 -29.40
CA VAL A 930 -3.17 19.74 -30.51
C VAL A 930 -3.44 21.02 -31.32
N PRO A 931 -3.13 21.06 -32.62
CA PRO A 931 -3.42 22.22 -33.44
C PRO A 931 -4.93 22.34 -33.64
N ILE A 932 -5.50 23.48 -33.26
CA ILE A 932 -6.92 23.76 -33.47
C ILE A 932 -7.01 24.86 -34.52
N ARG A 933 -7.43 24.50 -35.75
CA ARG A 933 -7.45 25.43 -36.89
C ARG A 933 -8.70 26.32 -36.96
N ARG A 934 -9.66 26.13 -36.04
CA ARG A 934 -10.90 26.92 -36.02
C ARG A 934 -10.70 28.22 -35.26
N GLU A 935 -11.32 29.29 -35.73
CA GLU A 935 -11.40 30.55 -34.98
C GLU A 935 -12.52 30.48 -33.93
N MET A 936 -12.43 31.35 -32.92
CA MET A 936 -13.48 31.53 -31.93
C MET A 936 -14.73 32.16 -32.57
N THR A 937 -15.92 31.64 -32.27
CA THR A 937 -17.19 32.13 -32.83
C THR A 937 -17.57 33.47 -32.21
N VAL A 938 -17.16 34.57 -32.84
CA VAL A 938 -17.47 35.95 -32.40
C VAL A 938 -18.29 36.74 -33.42
N ASP A 939 -18.94 36.02 -34.34
CA ASP A 939 -19.80 36.57 -35.38
C ASP A 939 -21.13 37.12 -34.83
N THR A 940 -21.93 37.71 -35.72
CA THR A 940 -23.19 38.36 -35.34
C THR A 940 -24.16 37.40 -34.63
N ASP A 941 -24.21 36.13 -35.06
CA ASP A 941 -25.09 35.14 -34.43
C ASP A 941 -24.56 34.69 -33.07
N GLY A 942 -23.27 34.39 -32.94
CA GLY A 942 -22.64 34.05 -31.66
C GLY A 942 -22.83 35.16 -30.63
N ARG A 943 -22.64 36.42 -31.01
CA ARG A 943 -22.91 37.59 -30.14
C ARG A 943 -24.37 37.68 -29.71
N ARG A 944 -25.31 37.37 -30.63
CA ARG A 944 -26.75 37.39 -30.35
C ARG A 944 -27.16 36.28 -29.39
N GLN A 945 -26.66 35.06 -29.60
CA GLN A 945 -26.91 33.92 -28.71
C GLN A 945 -26.35 34.18 -27.31
N LEU A 946 -25.12 34.72 -27.24
CA LEU A 946 -24.51 35.09 -25.97
C LEU A 946 -25.30 36.18 -25.25
N GLY A 947 -25.76 37.22 -25.97
CA GLY A 947 -26.60 38.26 -25.39
C GLY A 947 -27.92 37.74 -24.82
N ARG A 948 -28.53 36.73 -25.45
CA ARG A 948 -29.73 36.06 -24.90
C ARG A 948 -29.41 35.27 -23.63
N LEU A 949 -28.30 34.54 -23.61
CA LEU A 949 -27.84 33.80 -22.43
C LEU A 949 -27.60 34.74 -21.25
N VAL A 950 -26.90 35.86 -21.50
CA VAL A 950 -26.66 36.90 -20.48
C VAL A 950 -27.95 37.45 -19.91
N LYS A 951 -28.92 37.77 -20.78
CA LYS A 951 -30.21 38.28 -20.34
C LYS A 951 -31.00 37.25 -19.54
N MET A 952 -30.98 35.99 -19.96
CA MET A 952 -31.71 34.88 -19.31
C MET A 952 -31.30 34.73 -17.84
N TYR A 953 -30.01 34.59 -17.55
CA TYR A 953 -29.57 34.39 -16.16
C TYR A 953 -29.66 35.69 -15.32
N GLN A 954 -29.68 36.87 -15.96
CA GLN A 954 -29.95 38.14 -15.26
C GLN A 954 -31.42 38.23 -14.83
N ASP A 955 -32.35 37.86 -15.71
CA ASP A 955 -33.79 37.83 -15.42
C ASP A 955 -34.13 36.81 -14.31
N GLU A 956 -33.36 35.71 -14.23
CA GLU A 956 -33.47 34.69 -13.17
C GLU A 956 -32.79 35.11 -11.84
N GLY A 957 -32.19 36.30 -11.77
CA GLY A 957 -31.52 36.79 -10.56
C GLY A 957 -30.23 36.05 -10.19
N LEU A 958 -29.65 35.30 -11.15
CA LEU A 958 -28.49 34.45 -10.89
C LEU A 958 -27.16 35.22 -10.97
N GLY A 959 -27.03 36.35 -11.68
CA GLY A 959 -25.73 37.02 -11.77
C GLY A 959 -25.77 38.53 -12.05
N LEU A 960 -25.08 39.31 -11.20
CA LEU A 960 -24.94 40.77 -11.31
C LEU A 960 -23.79 41.22 -12.25
N VAL A 961 -22.82 40.34 -12.53
CA VAL A 961 -21.61 40.69 -13.31
C VAL A 961 -21.64 40.01 -14.68
N LYS A 962 -21.63 40.80 -15.75
CA LYS A 962 -21.66 40.27 -17.13
C LYS A 962 -20.24 39.89 -17.63
N PRO A 963 -20.10 38.81 -18.41
CA PRO A 963 -18.86 38.50 -19.12
C PRO A 963 -18.43 39.65 -20.04
N TYR A 964 -17.12 39.79 -20.23
CA TYR A 964 -16.55 40.78 -21.15
C TYR A 964 -16.11 40.09 -22.44
N LEU A 965 -16.73 40.46 -23.57
CA LEU A 965 -16.34 40.01 -24.90
C LEU A 965 -15.47 41.06 -25.57
N GLY A 966 -14.18 40.74 -25.73
CA GLY A 966 -13.26 41.51 -26.54
C GLY A 966 -13.69 41.58 -28.00
N ARG A 967 -13.33 42.68 -28.69
CA ARG A 967 -13.72 42.91 -30.09
C ARG A 967 -13.17 41.84 -31.03
N ASP A 968 -11.93 41.42 -30.77
CA ASP A 968 -11.13 40.52 -31.58
C ASP A 968 -10.82 39.26 -30.76
N ALA A 969 -11.81 38.77 -29.99
CA ALA A 969 -11.60 37.67 -29.06
C ALA A 969 -11.23 36.37 -29.81
N ARG A 970 -10.06 35.82 -29.47
CA ARG A 970 -9.47 34.58 -30.03
C ARG A 970 -9.38 33.46 -29.01
N PHE A 971 -9.40 33.78 -27.72
CA PHE A 971 -9.37 32.81 -26.62
C PHE A 971 -10.32 33.20 -25.48
N MET A 972 -10.49 32.29 -24.51
CA MET A 972 -11.36 32.49 -23.35
C MET A 972 -10.55 32.42 -22.06
N VAL A 973 -10.84 33.30 -21.11
CA VAL A 973 -10.29 33.29 -19.75
C VAL A 973 -11.43 33.07 -18.75
N ILE A 974 -11.27 32.08 -17.88
CA ILE A 974 -12.29 31.73 -16.87
C ILE A 974 -11.69 31.84 -15.47
N THR A 975 -12.27 32.69 -14.62
CA THR A 975 -11.90 32.83 -13.20
C THR A 975 -12.85 32.07 -12.28
N ASP A 976 -12.51 31.94 -10.99
CA ASP A 976 -13.41 31.32 -10.00
C ASP A 976 -14.69 32.14 -9.78
N ALA A 977 -14.55 33.45 -9.60
CA ALA A 977 -15.63 34.38 -9.31
C ALA A 977 -15.18 35.82 -9.65
N PRO A 978 -16.11 36.75 -9.92
CA PRO A 978 -15.78 38.15 -10.07
C PRO A 978 -15.28 38.73 -8.73
N THR A 979 -14.35 39.68 -8.83
CA THR A 979 -13.84 40.48 -7.72
C THR A 979 -14.82 41.59 -7.33
N SER A 980 -14.66 42.18 -6.13
CA SER A 980 -15.44 43.35 -5.71
C SER A 980 -15.26 44.57 -6.64
N GLY A 981 -14.13 44.65 -7.35
CA GLY A 981 -13.92 45.65 -8.40
C GLY A 981 -14.83 45.43 -9.60
N GLU A 982 -14.87 44.19 -10.10
CA GLU A 982 -15.71 43.79 -11.24
C GLU A 982 -17.21 43.85 -10.91
N GLU A 983 -17.59 43.59 -9.66
CA GLU A 983 -18.97 43.79 -9.19
C GLU A 983 -19.40 45.25 -9.25
N ARG A 984 -18.57 46.18 -8.77
CA ARG A 984 -18.86 47.63 -8.84
C ARG A 984 -19.04 48.12 -10.27
N VAL A 985 -18.24 47.58 -11.19
CA VAL A 985 -18.29 47.92 -12.63
C VAL A 985 -19.41 47.15 -13.36
N GLY A 986 -19.86 46.02 -12.80
CA GLY A 986 -20.85 45.12 -13.39
C GLY A 986 -20.32 44.31 -14.59
N SER A 987 -19.00 44.18 -14.75
CA SER A 987 -18.36 43.45 -15.86
C SER A 987 -17.03 42.82 -15.45
N PHE A 988 -16.74 41.62 -15.96
CA PHE A 988 -15.41 40.99 -15.83
C PHE A 988 -14.31 41.81 -16.55
N ALA A 989 -13.05 41.53 -16.22
CA ALA A 989 -11.84 42.17 -16.75
C ALA A 989 -11.64 43.64 -16.32
N HIS A 990 -12.18 43.98 -15.15
CA HIS A 990 -12.11 45.30 -14.52
C HIS A 990 -11.82 45.18 -13.00
N SER A 991 -10.70 44.54 -12.64
CA SER A 991 -10.27 44.34 -11.25
C SER A 991 -8.97 45.09 -10.91
N GLU A 992 -8.66 45.27 -9.63
CA GLU A 992 -7.36 45.80 -9.17
C GLU A 992 -6.20 44.81 -9.46
N SER A 993 -6.50 43.51 -9.49
CA SER A 993 -5.58 42.44 -9.93
C SER A 993 -5.35 42.41 -11.45
N PHE A 994 -6.07 43.22 -12.23
CA PHE A 994 -5.94 43.27 -13.68
C PHE A 994 -4.61 43.88 -14.13
N THR A 995 -3.92 44.65 -13.28
CA THR A 995 -2.60 45.21 -13.61
C THR A 995 -1.57 44.11 -13.91
N SER A 996 -1.47 43.09 -13.05
CA SER A 996 -0.55 41.95 -13.26
C SER A 996 -0.91 41.14 -14.51
N ILE A 997 -2.22 40.99 -14.79
CA ILE A 997 -2.72 40.32 -16.01
C ILE A 997 -2.43 41.17 -17.25
N ALA A 998 -2.59 42.49 -17.17
CA ALA A 998 -2.33 43.42 -18.27
C ALA A 998 -0.84 43.43 -18.65
N THR A 999 0.05 43.38 -17.67
CA THR A 999 1.50 43.21 -17.90
C THR A 999 1.78 41.90 -18.66
N ALA A 1000 1.29 40.77 -18.13
CA ALA A 1000 1.51 39.46 -18.75
C ALA A 1000 0.93 39.36 -20.18
N LEU A 1001 -0.26 39.93 -20.41
CA LEU A 1001 -0.85 40.03 -21.75
C LEU A 1001 0.06 40.81 -22.70
N ALA A 1002 0.53 42.00 -22.28
CA ALA A 1002 1.37 42.85 -23.11
C ALA A 1002 2.70 42.18 -23.46
N GLU A 1003 3.33 41.48 -22.51
CA GLU A 1003 4.56 40.71 -22.75
C GLU A 1003 4.35 39.56 -23.75
N ALA A 1004 3.18 38.94 -23.73
CA ALA A 1004 2.79 37.90 -24.68
C ALA A 1004 2.32 38.44 -26.05
N GLY A 1005 2.30 39.76 -26.25
CA GLY A 1005 1.78 40.40 -27.47
C GLY A 1005 0.25 40.32 -27.62
N LEU A 1006 -0.46 40.13 -26.50
CA LEU A 1006 -1.92 40.04 -26.41
C LEU A 1006 -2.48 41.30 -25.74
N ALA A 1007 -3.75 41.58 -25.99
CA ALA A 1007 -4.51 42.65 -25.35
C ALA A 1007 -5.75 42.08 -24.66
N ARG A 1008 -6.34 42.88 -23.75
CA ARG A 1008 -7.62 42.52 -23.12
C ARG A 1008 -8.72 42.19 -24.14
N ASN A 1009 -8.69 42.85 -25.29
CA ASN A 1009 -9.66 42.70 -26.37
C ASN A 1009 -9.51 41.40 -27.17
N ASP A 1010 -8.41 40.66 -26.99
CA ASP A 1010 -8.17 39.36 -27.61
C ASP A 1010 -8.84 38.20 -26.85
N ALA A 1011 -9.49 38.48 -25.72
CA ALA A 1011 -10.11 37.45 -24.89
C ALA A 1011 -11.58 37.70 -24.59
N TYR A 1012 -12.29 36.59 -24.39
CA TYR A 1012 -13.56 36.55 -23.69
C TYR A 1012 -13.33 36.23 -22.21
N TRP A 1013 -13.76 37.11 -21.33
CA TRP A 1013 -13.52 37.00 -19.89
C TRP A 1013 -14.80 36.67 -19.16
N THR A 1014 -14.77 35.59 -18.39
CA THR A 1014 -15.92 35.08 -17.68
C THR A 1014 -15.49 34.41 -16.38
N GLY A 1015 -16.45 33.98 -15.58
CA GLY A 1015 -16.21 33.29 -14.32
C GLY A 1015 -17.07 32.04 -14.16
N LEU A 1016 -16.60 31.12 -13.31
CA LEU A 1016 -17.37 29.97 -12.84
C LEU A 1016 -18.61 30.43 -12.09
N LEU A 1017 -18.51 31.47 -11.26
CA LEU A 1017 -19.64 32.20 -10.69
C LEU A 1017 -19.91 33.49 -11.47
N LYS A 1018 -21.19 33.91 -11.57
CA LYS A 1018 -21.59 35.22 -12.14
C LYS A 1018 -21.87 36.29 -11.08
N ARG A 1019 -21.45 36.02 -9.85
CA ARG A 1019 -21.54 36.88 -8.66
C ARG A 1019 -20.34 36.63 -7.74
N PRO A 1020 -19.94 37.58 -6.88
CA PRO A 1020 -18.82 37.37 -5.96
C PRO A 1020 -19.05 36.17 -5.04
N LYS A 1021 -17.97 35.52 -4.62
CA LYS A 1021 -18.04 34.42 -3.66
C LYS A 1021 -18.31 34.94 -2.24
N THR A 1022 -19.14 34.24 -1.49
CA THR A 1022 -19.40 34.49 -0.06
C THR A 1022 -18.52 33.57 0.78
N GLY A 1023 -17.32 34.03 1.16
CA GLY A 1023 -16.36 33.27 1.97
C GLY A 1023 -15.08 32.86 1.25
N SER A 1024 -14.25 32.04 1.91
CA SER A 1024 -12.94 31.60 1.40
C SER A 1024 -13.07 30.55 0.29
N THR A 1025 -14.04 29.65 0.39
CA THR A 1025 -14.33 28.57 -0.56
C THR A 1025 -15.62 28.83 -1.35
N ILE A 1026 -15.77 28.17 -2.51
CA ILE A 1026 -17.00 28.23 -3.31
C ILE A 1026 -17.86 27.00 -2.97
N PRO A 1027 -19.07 27.19 -2.42
CA PRO A 1027 -20.01 26.09 -2.17
C PRO A 1027 -20.34 25.31 -3.45
N HIS A 1028 -20.45 23.99 -3.34
CA HIS A 1028 -20.75 23.10 -4.48
C HIS A 1028 -22.09 23.43 -5.15
N GLU A 1029 -23.10 23.83 -4.37
CA GLU A 1029 -24.40 24.27 -4.88
C GLU A 1029 -24.30 25.45 -5.85
N ASN A 1030 -23.38 26.38 -5.58
CA ASN A 1030 -23.15 27.52 -6.45
C ASN A 1030 -22.52 27.04 -7.77
N ILE A 1031 -21.53 26.14 -7.71
CA ILE A 1031 -20.90 25.58 -8.92
C ILE A 1031 -21.94 24.90 -9.81
N GLU A 1032 -22.82 24.07 -9.25
CA GLU A 1032 -23.88 23.38 -10.01
C GLU A 1032 -24.89 24.34 -10.63
N THR A 1033 -25.18 25.46 -9.95
CA THR A 1033 -26.10 26.48 -10.45
C THR A 1033 -25.51 27.21 -11.67
N PHE A 1034 -24.22 27.57 -11.65
CA PHE A 1034 -23.60 28.39 -12.70
C PHE A 1034 -22.91 27.59 -13.80
N TRP A 1035 -22.57 26.32 -13.56
CA TRP A 1035 -21.90 25.48 -14.56
C TRP A 1035 -22.67 25.34 -15.88
N PRO A 1036 -23.99 25.10 -15.90
CA PRO A 1036 -24.75 25.03 -17.16
C PRO A 1036 -24.64 26.30 -18.00
N ILE A 1037 -24.56 27.47 -17.35
CA ILE A 1037 -24.41 28.77 -18.04
C ILE A 1037 -23.02 28.84 -18.69
N LEU A 1038 -21.97 28.55 -17.94
CA LEU A 1038 -20.60 28.56 -18.48
C LEU A 1038 -20.41 27.53 -19.61
N ALA A 1039 -21.01 26.34 -19.48
CA ALA A 1039 -20.98 25.32 -20.53
C ALA A 1039 -21.66 25.80 -21.82
N GLN A 1040 -22.76 26.57 -21.71
CA GLN A 1040 -23.39 27.21 -22.87
C GLN A 1040 -22.53 28.32 -23.46
N GLU A 1041 -21.85 29.14 -22.66
CA GLU A 1041 -20.89 30.15 -23.15
C GLU A 1041 -19.81 29.49 -24.02
N ILE A 1042 -19.25 28.37 -23.55
CA ILE A 1042 -18.24 27.59 -24.29
C ILE A 1042 -18.83 26.99 -25.57
N ALA A 1043 -20.04 26.43 -25.52
CA ALA A 1043 -20.70 25.84 -26.68
C ALA A 1043 -21.02 26.87 -27.78
N ILE A 1044 -21.38 28.10 -27.40
CA ILE A 1044 -21.64 29.21 -28.32
C ILE A 1044 -20.33 29.69 -28.94
N LEU A 1045 -19.33 30.00 -28.11
CA LEU A 1045 -18.12 30.68 -28.55
C LEU A 1045 -17.06 29.73 -29.16
N LYS A 1046 -17.13 28.43 -28.85
CA LYS A 1046 -16.20 27.38 -29.34
C LYS A 1046 -14.72 27.80 -29.30
N PRO A 1047 -14.21 28.32 -28.16
CA PRO A 1047 -12.85 28.84 -28.10
C PRO A 1047 -11.83 27.76 -28.47
N PRO A 1048 -10.78 28.08 -29.25
CA PRO A 1048 -9.67 27.16 -29.49
C PRO A 1048 -8.81 26.98 -28.23
N VAL A 1049 -8.72 28.02 -27.40
CA VAL A 1049 -7.94 28.03 -26.14
C VAL A 1049 -8.78 28.56 -24.98
N ILE A 1050 -8.74 27.87 -23.84
CA ILE A 1050 -9.31 28.30 -22.56
C ILE A 1050 -8.19 28.38 -21.52
N LEU A 1051 -7.97 29.55 -20.91
CA LEU A 1051 -7.08 29.75 -19.77
C LEU A 1051 -7.89 29.78 -18.47
N LEU A 1052 -7.54 28.91 -17.51
CA LEU A 1052 -8.22 28.79 -16.23
C LEU A 1052 -7.46 29.51 -15.12
N LEU A 1053 -8.03 30.58 -14.55
CA LEU A 1053 -7.42 31.42 -13.51
C LEU A 1053 -8.20 31.32 -12.19
N GLY A 1054 -8.14 30.15 -11.55
CA GLY A 1054 -8.83 29.91 -10.28
C GLY A 1054 -8.74 28.46 -9.81
N ASN A 1055 -8.85 28.24 -8.50
CA ASN A 1055 -8.71 26.91 -7.93
C ASN A 1055 -9.95 26.04 -8.18
N ALA A 1056 -11.14 26.61 -8.02
CA ALA A 1056 -12.39 25.88 -8.19
C ALA A 1056 -12.66 25.57 -9.67
N VAL A 1057 -12.38 26.52 -10.56
CA VAL A 1057 -12.54 26.33 -12.01
C VAL A 1057 -11.57 25.27 -12.53
N VAL A 1058 -10.30 25.29 -12.11
CA VAL A 1058 -9.32 24.25 -12.50
C VAL A 1058 -9.78 22.87 -12.05
N ARG A 1059 -10.23 22.72 -10.79
CA ARG A 1059 -10.75 21.44 -10.29
C ARG A 1059 -12.03 20.99 -11.00
N ARG A 1060 -12.81 21.90 -11.56
CA ARG A 1060 -14.03 21.57 -12.31
C ARG A 1060 -13.74 21.00 -13.70
N PHE A 1061 -12.77 21.58 -14.40
CA PHE A 1061 -12.35 21.14 -15.74
C PHE A 1061 -11.38 19.96 -15.69
N VAL A 1062 -10.54 19.89 -14.66
CA VAL A 1062 -9.51 18.85 -14.49
C VAL A 1062 -9.63 18.24 -13.09
N PRO A 1063 -10.64 17.38 -12.84
CA PRO A 1063 -10.96 16.87 -11.51
C PRO A 1063 -9.86 16.00 -10.89
N ASP A 1064 -8.96 15.46 -11.71
CA ASP A 1064 -7.89 14.56 -11.28
C ASP A 1064 -6.63 15.27 -10.77
N ILE A 1065 -6.62 16.62 -10.69
CA ILE A 1065 -5.48 17.38 -10.17
C ILE A 1065 -5.31 17.13 -8.66
N LYS A 1066 -4.15 16.54 -8.31
CA LYS A 1066 -3.68 16.32 -6.93
C LYS A 1066 -2.71 17.42 -6.51
N GLY A 1067 -2.77 17.86 -5.25
CA GLY A 1067 -1.90 18.92 -4.72
C GLY A 1067 -2.47 20.33 -4.94
N ALA A 1068 -1.61 21.35 -4.80
CA ALA A 1068 -1.97 22.74 -5.02
C ALA A 1068 -2.06 23.03 -6.52
N VAL A 1069 -3.06 23.81 -6.95
CA VAL A 1069 -3.32 24.09 -8.38
C VAL A 1069 -2.15 24.83 -9.04
N VAL A 1070 -1.47 25.69 -8.28
CA VAL A 1070 -0.30 26.44 -8.77
C VAL A 1070 0.85 25.53 -9.23
N ASP A 1071 0.99 24.34 -8.64
CA ASP A 1071 2.03 23.36 -9.04
C ASP A 1071 1.77 22.75 -10.43
N HIS A 1072 0.56 22.95 -10.97
CA HIS A 1072 0.14 22.49 -12.30
C HIS A 1072 -0.02 23.64 -13.30
N ALA A 1073 0.36 24.87 -12.92
CA ALA A 1073 0.30 26.00 -13.83
C ALA A 1073 1.15 25.74 -15.09
N GLY A 1074 0.59 26.04 -16.26
CA GLY A 1074 1.20 25.81 -17.58
C GLY A 1074 0.86 24.45 -18.19
N LYS A 1075 0.12 23.59 -17.50
CA LYS A 1075 -0.33 22.30 -18.04
C LYS A 1075 -1.42 22.53 -19.09
N VAL A 1076 -1.19 22.04 -20.31
CA VAL A 1076 -2.17 22.06 -21.41
C VAL A 1076 -2.91 20.72 -21.49
N VAL A 1077 -4.24 20.75 -21.39
CA VAL A 1077 -5.13 19.60 -21.50
C VAL A 1077 -6.04 19.79 -22.71
N TYR A 1078 -5.98 18.86 -23.67
CA TYR A 1078 -6.90 18.88 -24.81
C TYR A 1078 -8.24 18.23 -24.42
N ASP A 1079 -9.33 18.96 -24.48
CA ASP A 1079 -10.68 18.43 -24.29
C ASP A 1079 -11.29 18.01 -25.63
N LYS A 1080 -11.48 16.70 -25.82
CA LYS A 1080 -12.08 16.13 -27.03
C LYS A 1080 -13.56 16.50 -27.22
N LYS A 1081 -14.29 16.80 -26.14
CA LYS A 1081 -15.73 17.10 -26.24
C LYS A 1081 -15.97 18.48 -26.85
N THR A 1082 -15.18 19.45 -26.44
CA THR A 1082 -15.23 20.82 -26.96
C THR A 1082 -14.21 21.06 -28.07
N ASP A 1083 -13.26 20.14 -28.29
CA ASP A 1083 -12.14 20.27 -29.23
C ASP A 1083 -11.34 21.57 -28.93
N THR A 1084 -10.92 21.70 -27.67
CA THR A 1084 -10.31 22.92 -27.10
C THR A 1084 -9.06 22.59 -26.29
N ASN A 1085 -8.03 23.42 -26.40
CA ASN A 1085 -6.86 23.36 -25.50
C ASN A 1085 -7.16 24.15 -24.22
N ILE A 1086 -7.13 23.47 -23.07
CA ILE A 1086 -7.34 24.06 -21.74
C ILE A 1086 -5.98 24.23 -21.08
N ILE A 1087 -5.61 25.46 -20.74
CA ILE A 1087 -4.40 25.79 -20.00
C ILE A 1087 -4.75 25.96 -18.53
N VAL A 1088 -4.12 25.16 -17.68
CA VAL A 1088 -4.22 25.27 -16.22
C VAL A 1088 -3.38 26.46 -15.77
N GLY A 1089 -4.01 27.47 -15.16
CA GLY A 1089 -3.32 28.56 -14.48
C GLY A 1089 -3.53 28.52 -12.97
N PHE A 1090 -3.42 29.68 -12.34
CA PHE A 1090 -3.65 29.86 -10.90
C PHE A 1090 -4.40 31.18 -10.66
N ASN A 1091 -4.87 31.42 -9.43
CA ASN A 1091 -5.52 32.67 -9.07
C ASN A 1091 -4.48 33.82 -9.03
N PRO A 1092 -4.57 34.85 -9.91
CA PRO A 1092 -3.59 35.93 -9.97
C PRO A 1092 -3.53 36.78 -8.70
N GLY A 1093 -4.56 36.76 -7.85
CA GLY A 1093 -4.54 37.41 -6.54
C GLY A 1093 -3.44 36.89 -5.60
N GLN A 1094 -2.86 35.72 -5.89
CA GLN A 1094 -1.69 35.21 -5.15
C GLN A 1094 -0.41 36.03 -5.38
N ILE A 1095 -0.31 36.76 -6.50
CA ILE A 1095 0.87 37.59 -6.84
C ILE A 1095 1.02 38.74 -5.83
N TRP A 1096 -0.10 39.22 -5.27
CA TRP A 1096 -0.07 40.24 -4.22
C TRP A 1096 0.71 39.78 -2.97
N PHE A 1097 0.65 38.49 -2.66
CA PHE A 1097 1.33 37.90 -1.50
C PHE A 1097 2.71 37.33 -1.86
N ASP A 1098 2.92 36.99 -3.13
CA ASP A 1098 4.15 36.41 -3.65
C ASP A 1098 4.43 36.95 -5.06
N PRO A 1099 5.16 38.09 -5.17
CA PRO A 1099 5.45 38.72 -6.45
C PRO A 1099 6.22 37.84 -7.43
N SER A 1100 6.95 36.80 -6.96
CA SER A 1100 7.70 35.89 -7.83
C SER A 1100 6.79 35.10 -8.79
N LYS A 1101 5.49 34.97 -8.47
CA LYS A 1101 4.50 34.30 -9.32
C LYS A 1101 4.13 35.07 -10.58
N GLN A 1102 4.58 36.32 -10.74
CA GLN A 1102 4.38 37.06 -11.97
C GLN A 1102 5.00 36.32 -13.17
N GLU A 1103 6.21 35.79 -13.04
CA GLU A 1103 6.91 35.05 -14.10
C GLU A 1103 6.11 33.81 -14.57
N VAL A 1104 5.40 33.16 -13.64
CA VAL A 1104 4.50 32.03 -13.96
C VAL A 1104 3.31 32.52 -14.78
N LEU A 1105 2.73 33.67 -14.44
CA LEU A 1105 1.61 34.26 -15.19
C LEU A 1105 2.04 34.72 -16.59
N ASP A 1106 3.24 35.29 -16.72
CA ASP A 1106 3.81 35.71 -18.01
C ASP A 1106 4.00 34.49 -18.92
N THR A 1107 4.53 33.39 -18.37
CA THR A 1107 4.66 32.10 -19.08
C THR A 1107 3.31 31.57 -19.55
N LEU A 1108 2.25 31.67 -18.73
CA LEU A 1108 0.91 31.21 -19.11
C LEU A 1108 0.36 31.97 -20.33
N PHE A 1109 0.50 33.29 -20.37
CA PHE A 1109 0.03 34.08 -21.50
C PHE A 1109 0.93 33.94 -22.74
N ALA A 1110 2.23 33.74 -22.55
CA ALA A 1110 3.13 33.35 -23.65
C ALA A 1110 2.69 32.03 -24.30
N GLN A 1111 2.32 31.03 -23.49
CA GLN A 1111 1.75 29.77 -23.98
C GLN A 1111 0.40 29.98 -24.69
N VAL A 1112 -0.48 30.85 -24.19
CA VAL A 1112 -1.72 31.20 -24.93
C VAL A 1112 -1.37 31.75 -26.30
N SER A 1113 -0.42 32.69 -26.37
CA SER A 1113 0.03 33.32 -27.62
C SER A 1113 0.65 32.33 -28.58
N GLU A 1114 1.39 31.33 -28.09
CA GLU A 1114 1.99 30.27 -28.91
C GLU A 1114 0.94 29.31 -29.51
N ILE A 1115 -0.18 29.08 -28.83
CA ILE A 1115 -1.24 28.18 -29.29
C ILE A 1115 -2.17 28.85 -30.31
N LEU A 1116 -2.34 30.17 -30.21
CA LEU A 1116 -3.15 30.99 -31.12
C LEU A 1116 -2.45 31.25 -32.45
#